data_AF-D5JG52-F1
#
_entry.id   AF-D5JG52-F1
#
_cell.length_a   1.000
_cell.length_b   1.000
_cell.length_c   1.000
_cell.angle_alpha   90.00
_cell.angle_beta   90.00
_cell.angle_gamma   90.00
#
_symmetry.space_group_name_H-M   'P 1'
#
loop_
_entity.id
_entity.type
_entity.pdbx_description
1 polymer ?
#
loop_
_entity_poly.entity_id
_entity_poly.type
_entity_poly.pdbx_seq_one_letter_code
_entity_poly.pdbx_strand_id
1 'polypeptide(L)'
;MAPGKPEAALAKAKDLINVSKLNTAIEILSECMKAQKKQKAWVKTHEEVMMLLAQLCVDNKKSLQFKEIIHQYKNMTFQMVPKSLEDVVKYYLSLAKQRTEEARDQAKILVPDIDDLDNPDTPENLMLSAINADSEQERQDRAILTPWLKFLWESYRQCMELLRNNVKFERLYHDIAQEAFEFCQKYDRKAEFRKLSEILRNHMSKFQQSSNTVGNTPQAQTPETWVLHLETRLKMLDFALKFELYNEAFKAVEDVWNLLNTSNISAKPRILANYYLKTSYVFFESGISYLFHAAALHKLFFYSRENKKNMSQTELEQLALQLIIATLAVPLPNNREPIDPLLESGEITNPVKQKTLSMLLNLPAPPTRASLIKDIQDNHIYNLVSSEIANFFKILESDYKPLSMAKNAPVILKWLREHPELNVYSDLIQNIVVSKTIIQIGKVYKTIKIKEFEKLCPYVDSLKLQTIVFNLIRNLELPIRIDHKSGIIEFDVYTDLGISQRNDTNLISQEINGISTLARQLSKFSIAIYEVAEHIGYVNDEKQHNRDWTRQCYIKKIKESHQLMLNRKNLIETRKEEIERVEAENQRKLNDQMRIQDEKRRLEEKNRLLKEQEQLAKKKMEEQKEQQQKKMIKAKINYLKSSDAGNKVLKNFTEKELEEMDDIKLVKMQCDEKNRIKEEEEEKFKKLEQKVDYFQRALRLEEIPRINQVQLEFYEKAKKMFDAKEEKRRNDSRELHLMRLKDKELCLRIESDIENYIRSINHESEESYEKLLNEWEERNEEKKRVYREKRMAELLEEKKQEDEIIKQKEWEEENERIKKKKK
;
A
#
# COMPACT_ATOMS: atom_id res chain seq x y z
N MET A 1 -23.43 -34.91 43.07
CA MET A 1 -22.44 -35.81 42.45
C MET A 1 -22.73 -35.88 40.95
N ALA A 2 -21.89 -35.23 40.13
CA ALA A 2 -22.00 -35.32 38.68
C ALA A 2 -21.61 -36.72 38.20
N PRO A 3 -22.40 -37.37 37.34
CA PRO A 3 -22.07 -38.70 36.84
C PRO A 3 -20.84 -38.62 35.94
N GLY A 4 -19.76 -39.28 36.33
CA GLY A 4 -18.54 -39.37 35.52
C GLY A 4 -18.66 -40.27 34.28
N LYS A 5 -19.86 -40.82 33.98
CA LYS A 5 -20.13 -41.63 32.79
C LYS A 5 -20.98 -40.83 31.79
N PRO A 6 -20.60 -40.77 30.50
CA PRO A 6 -21.29 -39.96 29.48
C PRO A 6 -22.77 -40.34 29.30
N GLU A 7 -23.11 -41.62 29.38
CA GLU A 7 -24.51 -42.13 29.29
C GLU A 7 -25.40 -41.58 30.40
N ALA A 8 -24.89 -41.56 31.64
CA ALA A 8 -25.63 -41.06 32.79
C ALA A 8 -25.74 -39.52 32.80
N ALA A 9 -24.73 -38.83 32.26
CA ALA A 9 -24.80 -37.39 32.05
C ALA A 9 -25.86 -37.03 30.99
N LEU A 10 -25.94 -37.81 29.90
CA LEU A 10 -26.90 -37.61 28.82
C LEU A 10 -28.34 -37.86 29.27
N ALA A 11 -28.59 -38.96 30.00
CA ALA A 11 -29.93 -39.25 30.55
C ALA A 11 -30.38 -38.14 31.51
N LYS A 12 -29.50 -37.73 32.44
CA LYS A 12 -29.80 -36.68 33.41
C LYS A 12 -30.01 -35.31 32.76
N ALA A 13 -29.29 -35.01 31.68
CA ALA A 13 -29.50 -33.79 30.92
C ALA A 13 -30.87 -33.79 30.22
N LYS A 14 -31.29 -34.92 29.62
CA LYS A 14 -32.63 -35.06 29.03
C LYS A 14 -33.74 -34.84 30.06
N ASP A 15 -33.59 -35.41 31.26
CA ASP A 15 -34.54 -35.18 32.36
C ASP A 15 -34.61 -33.70 32.76
N LEU A 16 -33.47 -33.01 32.81
CA LEU A 16 -33.43 -31.58 33.16
C LEU A 16 -33.99 -30.68 32.05
N ILE A 17 -33.85 -31.07 30.78
CA ILE A 17 -34.49 -30.39 29.65
C ILE A 17 -36.01 -30.49 29.79
N ASN A 18 -36.54 -31.66 30.14
CA ASN A 18 -37.97 -31.86 30.37
C ASN A 18 -38.49 -30.98 31.54
N VAL A 19 -37.64 -30.73 32.54
CA VAL A 19 -37.96 -29.85 33.69
C VAL A 19 -37.64 -28.37 33.40
N SER A 20 -37.37 -28.00 32.14
CA SER A 20 -37.03 -26.62 31.70
C SER A 20 -35.79 -26.00 32.36
N LYS A 21 -34.93 -26.82 32.99
CA LYS A 21 -33.70 -26.40 33.67
C LYS A 21 -32.50 -26.47 32.72
N LEU A 22 -32.53 -25.64 31.67
CA LEU A 22 -31.54 -25.67 30.57
C LEU A 22 -30.12 -25.34 31.02
N ASN A 23 -29.94 -24.35 31.91
CA ASN A 23 -28.62 -23.94 32.39
C ASN A 23 -27.88 -25.03 33.17
N THR A 24 -28.58 -25.75 34.05
CA THR A 24 -28.01 -26.85 34.83
C THR A 24 -27.77 -28.08 33.96
N ALA A 25 -28.58 -28.31 32.91
CA ALA A 25 -28.30 -29.33 31.91
C ALA A 25 -26.97 -29.04 31.17
N ILE A 26 -26.74 -27.79 30.74
CA ILE A 26 -25.47 -27.37 30.10
C ILE A 26 -24.29 -27.58 31.06
N GLU A 27 -24.42 -27.20 32.33
CA GLU A 27 -23.36 -27.37 33.34
C GLU A 27 -22.98 -28.84 33.53
N ILE A 28 -23.96 -29.74 33.69
CA ILE A 28 -23.70 -31.17 33.87
C ILE A 28 -23.02 -31.78 32.64
N LEU A 29 -23.47 -31.43 31.43
CA LEU A 29 -22.83 -31.90 30.20
C LEU A 29 -21.41 -31.32 30.07
N SER A 30 -21.20 -30.05 30.44
CA SER A 30 -19.88 -29.41 30.42
C SER A 30 -18.92 -30.03 31.43
N GLU A 31 -19.38 -30.38 32.62
CA GLU A 31 -18.58 -31.07 33.64
C GLU A 31 -18.17 -32.46 33.17
N CYS A 32 -19.07 -33.18 32.48
CA CYS A 32 -18.75 -34.47 31.89
C CYS A 32 -17.59 -34.37 30.88
N MET A 33 -17.56 -33.32 30.05
CA MET A 33 -16.47 -33.08 29.10
C MET A 33 -15.19 -32.60 29.79
N LYS A 34 -15.30 -31.82 30.87
CA LYS A 34 -14.18 -31.30 31.67
C LYS A 34 -13.52 -32.36 32.57
N ALA A 35 -14.22 -33.43 32.95
CA ALA A 35 -13.76 -34.47 33.90
C ALA A 35 -12.62 -35.40 33.40
N GLN A 36 -11.85 -34.94 32.40
CA GLN A 36 -10.82 -35.61 31.61
C GLN A 36 -9.72 -36.35 32.38
N LYS A 37 -9.55 -36.13 33.69
CA LYS A 37 -8.54 -36.86 34.48
C LYS A 37 -8.82 -38.36 34.61
N LYS A 38 -10.07 -38.84 34.37
CA LYS A 38 -10.46 -40.25 34.56
C LYS A 38 -10.88 -41.03 33.30
N GLN A 39 -11.21 -40.38 32.19
CA GLN A 39 -11.58 -41.05 30.93
C GLN A 39 -10.75 -40.52 29.76
N LYS A 40 -9.75 -41.29 29.31
CA LYS A 40 -8.85 -40.91 28.21
C LYS A 40 -9.30 -41.40 26.82
N ALA A 41 -10.22 -42.35 26.75
CA ALA A 41 -10.65 -42.97 25.49
C ALA A 41 -11.97 -42.38 24.99
N TRP A 42 -12.02 -42.01 23.72
CA TRP A 42 -13.24 -41.56 23.05
C TRP A 42 -14.26 -42.69 22.91
N VAL A 43 -15.54 -42.37 23.10
CA VAL A 43 -16.68 -43.29 22.96
C VAL A 43 -17.77 -42.57 22.18
N LYS A 44 -18.54 -43.27 21.34
CA LYS A 44 -19.62 -42.70 20.52
C LYS A 44 -20.65 -41.86 21.31
N THR A 45 -20.92 -42.22 22.56
CA THR A 45 -21.79 -41.45 23.45
C THR A 45 -21.29 -40.04 23.76
N HIS A 46 -19.99 -39.76 23.61
CA HIS A 46 -19.45 -38.40 23.71
C HIS A 46 -19.85 -37.51 22.53
N GLU A 47 -20.04 -38.09 21.35
CA GLU A 47 -20.58 -37.36 20.18
C GLU A 47 -22.02 -36.94 20.44
N GLU A 48 -22.87 -37.86 20.92
CA GLU A 48 -24.26 -37.55 21.27
C GLU A 48 -24.37 -36.50 22.38
N VAL A 49 -23.52 -36.59 23.41
CA VAL A 49 -23.40 -35.57 24.46
C VAL A 49 -23.03 -34.21 23.86
N MET A 50 -22.07 -34.19 22.93
CA MET A 50 -21.61 -32.94 22.32
C MET A 50 -22.65 -32.33 21.37
N MET A 51 -23.41 -33.16 20.64
CA MET A 51 -24.51 -32.71 19.78
C MET A 51 -25.64 -32.09 20.61
N LEU A 52 -26.03 -32.72 21.72
CA LEU A 52 -27.03 -32.16 22.64
C LEU A 52 -26.53 -30.87 23.30
N LEU A 53 -25.25 -30.84 23.70
CA LEU A 53 -24.63 -29.64 24.26
C LEU A 53 -24.60 -28.49 23.25
N ALA A 54 -24.24 -28.77 21.99
CA ALA A 54 -24.27 -27.79 20.91
C ALA A 54 -25.68 -27.19 20.76
N GLN A 55 -26.71 -28.03 20.77
CA GLN A 55 -28.10 -27.58 20.67
C GLN A 55 -28.49 -26.62 21.81
N LEU A 56 -28.23 -27.03 23.06
CA LEU A 56 -28.53 -26.20 24.23
C LEU A 56 -27.74 -24.89 24.26
N CYS A 57 -26.48 -24.91 23.81
CA CYS A 57 -25.64 -23.71 23.73
C CYS A 57 -26.14 -22.74 22.66
N VAL A 58 -26.64 -23.22 21.52
CA VAL A 58 -27.23 -22.37 20.47
C VAL A 58 -28.55 -21.75 20.94
N ASP A 59 -29.46 -22.56 21.50
CA ASP A 59 -30.76 -22.07 21.96
C ASP A 59 -30.63 -20.98 23.05
N ASN A 60 -29.60 -21.09 23.91
CA ASN A 60 -29.31 -20.09 24.96
C ASN A 60 -28.28 -19.02 24.55
N LYS A 61 -27.82 -18.99 23.28
CA LYS A 61 -26.82 -18.02 22.75
C LYS A 61 -25.48 -18.01 23.52
N LYS A 62 -25.07 -19.14 24.11
CA LYS A 62 -23.86 -19.26 24.95
C LYS A 62 -22.62 -19.70 24.16
N SER A 63 -22.12 -18.84 23.27
CA SER A 63 -20.96 -19.16 22.40
C SER A 63 -19.66 -19.41 23.19
N LEU A 64 -19.40 -18.62 24.23
CA LEU A 64 -18.15 -18.74 25.01
C LEU A 64 -18.03 -20.09 25.74
N GLN A 65 -19.13 -20.58 26.31
CA GLN A 65 -19.15 -21.88 26.96
C GLN A 65 -18.91 -23.01 25.96
N PHE A 66 -19.54 -22.93 24.78
CA PHE A 66 -19.29 -23.89 23.71
C PHE A 66 -17.82 -23.91 23.28
N LYS A 67 -17.20 -22.73 23.11
CA LYS A 67 -15.78 -22.58 22.76
C LYS A 67 -14.85 -23.35 23.71
N GLU A 68 -15.01 -23.20 25.03
CA GLU A 68 -14.17 -23.89 26.00
C GLU A 68 -14.26 -25.42 25.86
N ILE A 69 -15.48 -25.91 25.67
CA ILE A 69 -15.80 -27.33 25.67
C ILE A 69 -15.36 -27.99 24.35
N ILE A 70 -15.57 -27.33 23.21
CA ILE A 70 -15.16 -27.86 21.91
C ILE A 70 -13.63 -27.97 21.79
N HIS A 71 -12.85 -27.10 22.45
CA HIS A 71 -11.39 -27.25 22.53
C HIS A 71 -10.98 -28.53 23.28
N GLN A 72 -11.68 -28.87 24.36
CA GLN A 72 -11.44 -30.12 25.09
C GLN A 72 -11.83 -31.34 24.25
N TYR A 73 -12.97 -31.25 23.56
CA TYR A 73 -13.44 -32.29 22.65
C TYR A 73 -12.50 -32.52 21.47
N LYS A 74 -11.93 -31.45 20.90
CA LYS A 74 -10.89 -31.53 19.88
C LYS A 74 -9.68 -32.32 20.38
N ASN A 75 -9.16 -32.02 21.57
CA ASN A 75 -8.00 -32.73 22.12
C ASN A 75 -8.27 -34.23 22.33
N MET A 76 -9.52 -34.59 22.63
CA MET A 76 -9.96 -35.97 22.80
C MET A 76 -10.13 -36.73 21.47
N THR A 77 -10.66 -36.08 20.44
CA THR A 77 -10.96 -36.69 19.13
C THR A 77 -9.79 -36.66 18.14
N PHE A 78 -8.82 -35.76 18.33
CA PHE A 78 -7.78 -35.45 17.34
C PHE A 78 -6.95 -36.65 16.84
N GLN A 79 -6.63 -37.60 17.72
CA GLN A 79 -5.86 -38.80 17.34
C GLN A 79 -6.75 -39.97 16.89
N MET A 80 -7.90 -40.17 17.54
CA MET A 80 -8.73 -41.37 17.36
C MET A 80 -9.74 -41.24 16.22
N VAL A 81 -10.59 -40.21 16.25
CA VAL A 81 -11.74 -40.05 15.33
C VAL A 81 -11.92 -38.57 14.97
N PRO A 82 -11.14 -38.01 14.04
CA PRO A 82 -11.25 -36.60 13.65
C PRO A 82 -12.60 -36.26 13.02
N LYS A 83 -13.23 -37.20 12.30
CA LYS A 83 -14.52 -36.98 11.61
C LYS A 83 -15.67 -36.61 12.56
N SER A 84 -15.68 -37.17 13.76
CA SER A 84 -16.68 -36.86 14.80
C SER A 84 -16.63 -35.37 15.20
N LEU A 85 -15.44 -34.76 15.23
CA LEU A 85 -15.32 -33.31 15.45
C LEU A 85 -15.89 -32.51 14.28
N GLU A 86 -15.68 -32.95 13.03
CA GLU A 86 -16.23 -32.28 11.86
C GLU A 86 -17.76 -32.28 11.87
N ASP A 87 -18.37 -33.42 12.20
CA ASP A 87 -19.82 -33.58 12.24
C ASP A 87 -20.44 -32.69 13.33
N VAL A 88 -19.83 -32.63 14.52
CA VAL A 88 -20.27 -31.74 15.61
C VAL A 88 -20.17 -30.26 15.21
N VAL A 89 -19.07 -29.84 14.58
CA VAL A 89 -18.88 -28.43 14.15
C VAL A 89 -19.89 -28.06 13.06
N LYS A 90 -20.10 -28.93 12.07
CA LYS A 90 -21.12 -28.73 11.02
C LYS A 90 -22.52 -28.65 11.61
N TYR A 91 -22.86 -29.53 12.54
CA TYR A 91 -24.14 -29.49 13.23
C TYR A 91 -24.36 -28.18 13.99
N TYR A 92 -23.37 -27.76 14.79
CA TYR A 92 -23.42 -26.50 15.53
C TYR A 92 -23.66 -25.29 14.62
N LEU A 93 -22.92 -25.18 13.51
CA LEU A 93 -23.09 -24.09 12.55
C LEU A 93 -24.44 -24.18 11.81
N SER A 94 -24.89 -25.37 11.45
CA SER A 94 -26.19 -25.56 10.78
C SER A 94 -27.36 -25.12 11.67
N LEU A 95 -27.31 -25.44 12.96
CA LEU A 95 -28.33 -25.04 13.92
C LEU A 95 -28.31 -23.52 14.16
N ALA A 96 -27.12 -22.94 14.30
CA ALA A 96 -26.97 -21.49 14.44
C ALA A 96 -27.53 -20.73 13.21
N LYS A 97 -27.30 -21.25 11.99
CA LYS A 97 -27.89 -20.73 10.75
C LYS A 97 -29.41 -20.81 10.78
N GLN A 98 -29.96 -21.98 11.11
CA GLN A 98 -31.40 -22.20 11.16
C GLN A 98 -32.08 -21.24 12.13
N ARG A 99 -31.58 -21.11 13.37
CA ARG A 99 -32.13 -20.18 14.37
C ARG A 99 -32.04 -18.71 13.93
N THR A 100 -31.00 -18.35 13.18
CA THR A 100 -30.85 -16.99 12.64
C THR A 100 -31.87 -16.73 11.53
N GLU A 101 -32.17 -17.72 10.68
CA GLU A 101 -33.23 -17.59 9.67
C GLU A 101 -34.62 -17.51 10.32
N GLU A 102 -34.90 -18.36 11.32
CA GLU A 102 -36.14 -18.29 12.10
C GLU A 102 -36.32 -16.89 12.74
N ALA A 103 -35.25 -16.30 13.28
CA ALA A 103 -35.28 -14.95 13.84
C ALA A 103 -35.49 -13.86 12.77
N ARG A 104 -35.00 -14.07 11.56
CA ARG A 104 -35.22 -13.17 10.42
C ARG A 104 -36.69 -13.20 9.99
N ASP A 105 -37.26 -14.38 9.89
CA ASP A 105 -38.66 -14.55 9.52
C ASP A 105 -39.58 -13.98 10.60
N GLN A 106 -39.25 -14.17 11.88
CA GLN A 106 -39.94 -13.51 12.99
C GLN A 106 -39.86 -11.99 12.89
N ALA A 107 -38.68 -11.42 12.65
CA ALA A 107 -38.52 -9.97 12.53
C ALA A 107 -39.38 -9.39 11.39
N LYS A 108 -39.50 -10.11 10.26
CA LYS A 108 -40.37 -9.71 9.15
C LYS A 108 -41.86 -9.80 9.48
N ILE A 109 -42.30 -10.86 10.16
CA ILE A 109 -43.71 -11.04 10.54
C ILE A 109 -44.18 -9.96 11.53
N LEU A 110 -43.27 -9.51 12.40
CA LEU A 110 -43.56 -8.49 13.42
C LEU A 110 -43.61 -7.07 12.87
N VAL A 111 -43.15 -6.83 11.64
CA VAL A 111 -43.38 -5.55 10.95
C VAL A 111 -44.79 -5.62 10.37
N PRO A 112 -45.73 -4.78 10.84
CA PRO A 112 -47.04 -4.67 10.21
C PRO A 112 -46.84 -4.26 8.74
N ASP A 113 -47.66 -4.77 7.82
CA ASP A 113 -47.72 -4.24 6.46
C ASP A 113 -48.19 -2.77 6.53
N ILE A 114 -47.25 -1.82 6.56
CA ILE A 114 -47.47 -0.36 6.65
C ILE A 114 -47.95 0.21 5.30
N ASP A 115 -48.47 -0.64 4.40
CA ASP A 115 -49.12 -0.21 3.15
C ASP A 115 -50.65 -0.03 3.31
N ASP A 116 -51.13 0.01 4.56
CA ASP A 116 -52.49 0.43 4.88
C ASP A 116 -52.53 1.96 5.07
N LEU A 117 -52.85 2.67 3.98
CA LEU A 117 -52.98 4.13 3.89
C LEU A 117 -53.91 4.76 4.95
N ASP A 118 -54.74 3.95 5.61
CA ASP A 118 -55.72 4.39 6.62
C ASP A 118 -55.14 4.50 8.03
N ASN A 119 -53.89 4.07 8.27
CA ASN A 119 -53.24 4.19 9.57
C ASN A 119 -52.27 5.38 9.60
N PRO A 120 -52.60 6.50 10.27
CA PRO A 120 -51.69 7.64 10.34
C PRO A 120 -50.42 7.28 11.11
N ASP A 121 -49.26 7.67 10.56
CA ASP A 121 -47.98 7.52 11.24
C ASP A 121 -48.04 8.11 12.65
N THR A 122 -47.68 7.30 13.64
CA THR A 122 -47.70 7.75 15.04
C THR A 122 -46.72 8.93 15.22
N PRO A 123 -47.04 9.93 16.07
CA PRO A 123 -46.16 11.07 16.30
C PRO A 123 -44.75 10.68 16.78
N GLU A 124 -44.63 9.53 17.47
CA GLU A 124 -43.37 8.95 17.90
C GLU A 124 -42.54 8.42 16.72
N ASN A 125 -43.18 7.72 15.77
CA ASN A 125 -42.52 7.28 14.53
C ASN A 125 -42.07 8.47 13.68
N LEU A 126 -42.85 9.54 13.60
CA LEU A 126 -42.50 10.78 12.88
C LEU A 126 -41.30 11.50 13.53
N MET A 127 -41.23 11.55 14.87
CA MET A 127 -40.06 12.10 15.57
C MET A 127 -38.82 11.22 15.37
N LEU A 128 -38.97 9.89 15.40
CA LEU A 128 -37.86 8.96 15.15
C LEU A 128 -37.37 9.05 13.71
N SER A 129 -38.25 9.20 12.72
CA SER A 129 -37.87 9.39 11.32
C SER A 129 -37.21 10.74 11.05
N ALA A 130 -37.55 11.78 11.83
CA ALA A 130 -36.89 13.08 11.76
C ALA A 130 -35.47 13.08 12.33
N ILE A 131 -35.17 12.19 13.29
CA ILE A 131 -33.85 12.08 13.93
C ILE A 131 -32.98 11.04 13.22
N ASN A 132 -33.55 9.89 12.87
CA ASN A 132 -32.86 8.78 12.22
C ASN A 132 -33.61 8.35 10.96
N ALA A 133 -32.88 8.15 9.86
CA ALA A 133 -33.43 7.60 8.62
C ALA A 133 -33.70 6.07 8.70
N ASP A 134 -33.70 5.49 9.90
CA ASP A 134 -33.87 4.05 10.11
C ASP A 134 -35.33 3.64 9.87
N SER A 135 -35.55 2.72 8.94
CA SER A 135 -36.88 2.13 8.71
C SER A 135 -37.37 1.31 9.92
N GLU A 136 -38.68 1.10 10.02
CA GLU A 136 -39.26 0.28 11.09
C GLU A 136 -38.77 -1.18 11.04
N GLN A 137 -38.54 -1.71 9.83
CA GLN A 137 -37.89 -3.00 9.59
C GLN A 137 -36.48 -3.05 10.17
N GLU A 138 -35.66 -2.01 9.94
CA GLU A 138 -34.30 -1.97 10.50
C GLU A 138 -34.29 -1.92 12.04
N ARG A 139 -35.29 -1.29 12.65
CA ARG A 139 -35.45 -1.27 14.11
C ARG A 139 -35.76 -2.67 14.65
N GLN A 140 -36.69 -3.40 14.03
CA GLN A 140 -37.01 -4.78 14.40
C GLN A 140 -35.83 -5.73 14.15
N ASP A 141 -35.12 -5.57 13.03
CA ASP A 141 -33.90 -6.32 12.74
C ASP A 141 -32.78 -6.05 13.76
N ARG A 142 -32.70 -4.85 14.33
CA ARG A 142 -31.76 -4.56 15.44
C ARG A 142 -32.16 -5.23 16.76
N ALA A 143 -33.44 -5.28 17.07
CA ALA A 143 -33.93 -5.87 18.31
C ALA A 143 -33.86 -7.41 18.31
N ILE A 144 -34.33 -8.03 17.23
CA ILE A 144 -34.53 -9.50 17.17
C ILE A 144 -33.38 -10.18 16.43
N LEU A 145 -33.09 -9.74 15.20
CA LEU A 145 -32.16 -10.44 14.30
C LEU A 145 -30.69 -10.19 14.67
N THR A 146 -30.31 -8.96 15.03
CA THR A 146 -28.91 -8.58 15.29
C THR A 146 -28.23 -9.38 16.41
N PRO A 147 -28.88 -9.70 17.55
CA PRO A 147 -28.31 -10.63 18.53
C PRO A 147 -27.96 -12.01 17.95
N TRP A 148 -28.81 -12.56 17.07
CA TRP A 148 -28.56 -13.84 16.41
C TRP A 148 -27.45 -13.72 15.36
N LEU A 149 -27.39 -12.63 14.60
CA LEU A 149 -26.27 -12.36 13.68
C LEU A 149 -24.93 -12.26 14.41
N LYS A 150 -24.89 -11.58 15.57
CA LYS A 150 -23.69 -11.51 16.42
C LYS A 150 -23.28 -12.89 16.92
N PHE A 151 -24.25 -13.70 17.36
CA PHE A 151 -24.00 -15.08 17.80
C PHE A 151 -23.49 -15.97 16.66
N LEU A 152 -24.08 -15.89 15.47
CA LEU A 152 -23.67 -16.64 14.29
C LEU A 152 -22.27 -16.23 13.80
N TRP A 153 -21.98 -14.93 13.76
CA TRP A 153 -20.64 -14.42 13.46
C TRP A 153 -19.57 -14.96 14.43
N GLU A 154 -19.84 -14.87 15.74
CA GLU A 154 -18.91 -15.36 16.76
C GLU A 154 -18.76 -16.89 16.67
N SER A 155 -19.81 -17.61 16.27
CA SER A 155 -19.77 -19.06 16.02
C SER A 155 -18.82 -19.41 14.86
N TYR A 156 -18.90 -18.70 13.72
CA TYR A 156 -17.94 -18.87 12.63
C TYR A 156 -16.52 -18.56 13.08
N ARG A 157 -16.31 -17.43 13.74
CA ARG A 157 -14.99 -16.99 14.23
C ARG A 157 -14.36 -18.03 15.16
N GLN A 158 -15.13 -18.56 16.10
CA GLN A 158 -14.65 -19.57 17.05
C GLN A 158 -14.33 -20.90 16.37
N CYS A 159 -15.15 -21.34 15.41
CA CYS A 159 -14.88 -22.56 14.65
C CYS A 159 -13.61 -22.41 13.79
N MET A 160 -13.41 -21.27 13.13
CA MET A 160 -12.16 -21.01 12.39
C MET A 160 -10.93 -20.97 13.30
N GLU A 161 -11.02 -20.31 14.47
CA GLU A 161 -9.96 -20.26 15.47
C GLU A 161 -9.62 -21.67 16.02
N LEU A 162 -10.62 -22.54 16.16
CA LEU A 162 -10.46 -23.93 16.60
C LEU A 162 -9.72 -24.78 15.56
N LEU A 163 -10.05 -24.62 14.27
CA LEU A 163 -9.59 -25.50 13.19
C LEU A 163 -8.29 -25.04 12.51
N ARG A 164 -7.81 -23.82 12.79
CA ARG A 164 -6.59 -23.27 12.19
C ARG A 164 -5.36 -24.18 12.38
N ASN A 165 -4.41 -24.07 11.44
CA ASN A 165 -3.06 -24.65 11.53
C ASN A 165 -3.05 -26.19 11.70
N ASN A 166 -4.04 -26.90 11.14
CA ASN A 166 -4.15 -28.34 11.24
C ASN A 166 -4.56 -28.97 9.91
N VAL A 167 -3.66 -29.78 9.34
CA VAL A 167 -3.81 -30.42 8.02
C VAL A 167 -5.08 -31.29 7.95
N LYS A 168 -5.45 -31.98 9.04
CA LYS A 168 -6.62 -32.87 9.04
C LYS A 168 -7.95 -32.14 8.86
N PHE A 169 -8.04 -30.89 9.34
CA PHE A 169 -9.27 -30.09 9.33
C PHE A 169 -9.19 -28.91 8.37
N GLU A 170 -8.17 -28.88 7.52
CA GLU A 170 -7.87 -27.74 6.67
C GLU A 170 -9.01 -27.47 5.68
N ARG A 171 -9.53 -28.53 5.06
CA ARG A 171 -10.67 -28.42 4.13
C ARG A 171 -11.91 -27.86 4.81
N LEU A 172 -12.26 -28.38 5.99
CA LEU A 172 -13.37 -27.88 6.79
C LEU A 172 -13.17 -26.40 7.19
N TYR A 173 -11.95 -26.02 7.57
CA TYR A 173 -11.62 -24.63 7.88
C TYR A 173 -11.89 -23.69 6.69
N HIS A 174 -11.46 -24.08 5.49
CA HIS A 174 -11.69 -23.29 4.28
C HIS A 174 -13.15 -23.28 3.87
N ASP A 175 -13.89 -24.38 4.01
CA ASP A 175 -15.33 -24.43 3.75
C ASP A 175 -16.09 -23.46 4.69
N ILE A 176 -15.77 -23.47 5.98
CA ILE A 176 -16.36 -22.56 6.98
C ILE A 176 -16.01 -21.09 6.68
N ALA A 177 -14.78 -20.80 6.24
CA ALA A 177 -14.40 -19.46 5.84
C ALA A 177 -15.21 -18.97 4.63
N GLN A 178 -15.50 -19.85 3.67
CA GLN A 178 -16.33 -19.54 2.51
C GLN A 178 -17.80 -19.31 2.91
N GLU A 179 -18.35 -20.15 3.78
CA GLU A 179 -19.69 -19.95 4.34
C GLU A 179 -19.80 -18.65 5.16
N ALA A 180 -18.73 -18.25 5.85
CA ALA A 180 -18.69 -16.98 6.57
C ALA A 180 -18.74 -15.78 5.62
N PHE A 181 -18.12 -15.86 4.42
CA PHE A 181 -18.28 -14.83 3.39
C PHE A 181 -19.71 -14.78 2.84
N GLU A 182 -20.33 -15.93 2.60
CA GLU A 182 -21.74 -16.02 2.19
C GLU A 182 -22.68 -15.45 3.25
N PHE A 183 -22.41 -15.70 4.53
CA PHE A 183 -23.10 -15.07 5.65
C PHE A 183 -22.98 -13.55 5.60
N CYS A 184 -21.76 -13.02 5.42
CA CYS A 184 -21.57 -11.58 5.28
C CYS A 184 -22.38 -11.03 4.10
N GLN A 185 -22.45 -11.74 2.97
CA GLN A 185 -23.18 -11.28 1.78
C GLN A 185 -24.69 -11.32 2.01
N LYS A 186 -25.21 -12.41 2.59
CA LYS A 186 -26.64 -12.62 2.81
C LYS A 186 -27.27 -11.56 3.72
N TYR A 187 -26.50 -11.03 4.66
CA TYR A 187 -26.97 -10.07 5.67
C TYR A 187 -26.30 -8.68 5.55
N ASP A 188 -25.64 -8.39 4.42
CA ASP A 188 -24.89 -7.15 4.14
C ASP A 188 -23.98 -6.66 5.28
N ARG A 189 -23.23 -7.58 5.88
CA ARG A 189 -22.38 -7.32 7.06
C ARG A 189 -20.95 -6.94 6.66
N LYS A 190 -20.78 -5.72 6.17
CA LYS A 190 -19.48 -5.18 5.71
C LYS A 190 -18.42 -5.08 6.81
N ALA A 191 -18.80 -4.79 8.06
CA ALA A 191 -17.86 -4.67 9.18
C ALA A 191 -17.26 -6.03 9.59
N GLU A 192 -18.10 -7.06 9.66
CA GLU A 192 -17.70 -8.44 9.93
C GLU A 192 -16.84 -9.00 8.80
N PHE A 193 -17.12 -8.65 7.54
CA PHE A 193 -16.27 -9.01 6.39
C PHE A 193 -14.83 -8.48 6.52
N ARG A 194 -14.65 -7.21 6.95
CA ARG A 194 -13.31 -6.63 7.21
C ARG A 194 -12.58 -7.41 8.32
N LYS A 195 -13.29 -7.70 9.42
CA LYS A 195 -12.74 -8.49 10.54
C LYS A 195 -12.35 -9.90 10.09
N LEU A 196 -13.18 -10.55 9.25
CA LEU A 196 -12.90 -11.87 8.69
C LEU A 196 -11.62 -11.87 7.85
N SER A 197 -11.49 -10.88 6.98
CA SER A 197 -10.31 -10.72 6.12
C SER A 197 -9.03 -10.57 6.94
N GLU A 198 -9.07 -9.76 8.02
CA GLU A 198 -7.95 -9.60 8.94
C GLU A 198 -7.63 -10.87 9.74
N ILE A 199 -8.65 -11.59 10.23
CA ILE A 199 -8.47 -12.89 10.90
C ILE A 199 -7.77 -13.89 9.98
N LEU A 200 -8.20 -13.96 8.71
CA LEU A 200 -7.60 -14.85 7.72
C LEU A 200 -6.13 -14.51 7.46
N ARG A 201 -5.77 -13.22 7.38
CA ARG A 201 -4.36 -12.76 7.27
C ARG A 201 -3.54 -13.17 8.48
N ASN A 202 -4.07 -12.95 9.68
CA ASN A 202 -3.41 -13.34 10.93
C ASN A 202 -3.20 -14.86 11.02
N HIS A 203 -4.18 -15.65 10.60
CA HIS A 203 -4.05 -17.11 10.52
C HIS A 203 -2.97 -17.53 9.52
N MET A 204 -2.90 -16.87 8.36
CA MET A 204 -1.87 -17.14 7.36
C MET A 204 -0.46 -16.79 7.84
N SER A 205 -0.28 -15.63 8.46
CA SER A 205 1.01 -15.22 9.02
C SER A 205 1.49 -16.22 10.08
N LYS A 206 0.58 -16.69 10.95
CA LYS A 206 0.90 -17.75 11.92
C LYS A 206 1.26 -19.07 11.25
N PHE A 207 0.57 -19.46 10.18
CA PHE A 207 0.88 -20.66 9.39
C PHE A 207 2.26 -20.59 8.73
N GLN A 208 2.67 -19.42 8.24
CA GLN A 208 4.01 -19.20 7.67
C GLN A 208 5.11 -19.16 8.75
N GLN A 209 4.83 -18.63 9.94
CA GLN A 209 5.79 -18.63 11.04
C GLN A 209 6.00 -20.03 11.63
N SER A 210 4.93 -20.83 11.73
CA SER A 210 5.01 -22.18 12.31
C SER A 210 5.82 -23.16 11.48
N SER A 211 6.10 -22.90 10.20
CA SER A 211 7.00 -23.74 9.40
C SER A 211 8.48 -23.60 9.80
N ASN A 212 8.87 -22.49 10.44
CA ASN A 212 10.28 -22.24 10.80
C ASN A 212 10.66 -22.81 12.17
N THR A 213 9.69 -23.26 12.97
CA THR A 213 9.94 -23.80 14.31
C THR A 213 10.19 -25.31 14.20
N VAL A 214 11.47 -25.69 14.23
CA VAL A 214 11.93 -27.08 14.27
C VAL A 214 11.50 -27.73 15.60
N GLY A 215 10.27 -28.27 15.65
CA GLY A 215 9.76 -28.93 16.86
C GLY A 215 8.32 -29.46 16.74
N ASN A 216 8.19 -30.77 16.50
CA ASN A 216 7.03 -31.63 16.79
C ASN A 216 5.68 -31.44 16.06
N THR A 217 5.62 -30.80 14.90
CA THR A 217 4.69 -31.24 13.84
C THR A 217 5.22 -30.77 12.50
N PRO A 218 5.60 -31.65 11.56
CA PRO A 218 5.78 -31.25 10.17
C PRO A 218 4.40 -30.84 9.66
N GLN A 219 4.10 -29.55 9.69
CA GLN A 219 2.99 -29.04 8.88
C GLN A 219 3.44 -29.23 7.44
N ALA A 220 2.98 -30.31 6.81
CA ALA A 220 3.25 -30.56 5.41
C ALA A 220 2.60 -29.42 4.62
N GLN A 221 3.43 -28.48 4.15
CA GLN A 221 3.05 -27.49 3.15
C GLN A 221 2.83 -28.22 1.83
N THR A 222 1.73 -28.97 1.76
CA THR A 222 1.38 -29.70 0.54
C THR A 222 0.96 -28.70 -0.53
N PRO A 223 1.17 -28.99 -1.82
CA PRO A 223 0.65 -28.15 -2.88
C PRO A 223 -0.87 -27.96 -2.82
N GLU A 224 -1.60 -28.95 -2.31
CA GLU A 224 -3.05 -28.88 -2.11
C GLU A 224 -3.44 -27.83 -1.06
N THR A 225 -2.69 -27.73 0.03
CA THR A 225 -2.89 -26.73 1.08
C THR A 225 -2.80 -25.30 0.52
N TRP A 226 -1.75 -25.03 -0.27
CA TRP A 226 -1.59 -23.72 -0.92
C TRP A 226 -2.72 -23.39 -1.88
N VAL A 227 -3.24 -24.38 -2.61
CA VAL A 227 -4.40 -24.20 -3.50
C VAL A 227 -5.65 -23.83 -2.70
N LEU A 228 -5.92 -24.47 -1.56
CA LEU A 228 -7.08 -24.12 -0.70
C LEU A 228 -6.97 -22.69 -0.14
N HIS A 229 -5.77 -22.28 0.28
CA HIS A 229 -5.50 -20.91 0.69
C HIS A 229 -5.73 -19.91 -0.45
N LEU A 230 -5.27 -20.20 -1.67
CA LEU A 230 -5.51 -19.36 -2.85
C LEU A 230 -7.00 -19.27 -3.20
N GLU A 231 -7.72 -20.39 -3.22
CA GLU A 231 -9.16 -20.42 -3.52
C GLU A 231 -9.98 -19.59 -2.52
N THR A 232 -9.66 -19.68 -1.22
CA THR A 232 -10.33 -18.86 -0.21
C THR A 232 -10.02 -17.37 -0.33
N ARG A 233 -8.79 -16.98 -0.69
CA ARG A 233 -8.45 -15.57 -0.94
C ARG A 233 -9.07 -15.02 -2.21
N LEU A 234 -9.19 -15.83 -3.27
CA LEU A 234 -9.93 -15.42 -4.46
C LEU A 234 -11.41 -15.23 -4.20
N LYS A 235 -12.03 -16.14 -3.41
CA LYS A 235 -13.41 -15.90 -2.95
C LYS A 235 -13.50 -14.62 -2.13
N MET A 236 -12.56 -14.36 -1.22
CA MET A 236 -12.50 -13.10 -0.47
C MET A 236 -12.48 -11.88 -1.41
N LEU A 237 -11.67 -11.91 -2.48
CA LEU A 237 -11.64 -10.88 -3.50
C LEU A 237 -12.99 -10.73 -4.24
N ASP A 238 -13.63 -11.85 -4.61
CA ASP A 238 -14.95 -11.85 -5.24
C ASP A 238 -16.02 -11.19 -4.36
N PHE A 239 -16.05 -11.50 -3.07
CA PHE A 239 -16.99 -10.89 -2.13
C PHE A 239 -16.64 -9.43 -1.84
N ALA A 240 -15.36 -9.06 -1.73
CA ALA A 240 -14.95 -7.67 -1.57
C ALA A 240 -15.42 -6.79 -2.72
N LEU A 241 -15.33 -7.29 -3.96
CA LEU A 241 -15.87 -6.62 -5.15
C LEU A 241 -17.39 -6.50 -5.10
N LYS A 242 -18.11 -7.56 -4.71
CA LYS A 242 -19.59 -7.50 -4.55
C LYS A 242 -20.06 -6.51 -3.49
N PHE A 243 -19.28 -6.28 -2.44
CA PHE A 243 -19.59 -5.26 -1.41
C PHE A 243 -19.14 -3.85 -1.79
N GLU A 244 -18.47 -3.69 -2.93
CA GLU A 244 -17.84 -2.45 -3.38
C GLU A 244 -16.79 -1.93 -2.38
N LEU A 245 -16.13 -2.85 -1.67
CA LEU A 245 -15.06 -2.55 -0.72
C LEU A 245 -13.70 -2.60 -1.43
N TYR A 246 -13.44 -1.63 -2.30
CA TYR A 246 -12.24 -1.63 -3.17
C TYR A 246 -10.91 -1.65 -2.41
N ASN A 247 -10.84 -1.01 -1.24
CA ASN A 247 -9.64 -1.07 -0.38
C ASN A 247 -9.37 -2.49 0.15
N GLU A 248 -10.41 -3.23 0.51
CA GLU A 248 -10.27 -4.62 0.94
C GLU A 248 -10.04 -5.57 -0.25
N ALA A 249 -10.61 -5.24 -1.42
CA ALA A 249 -10.33 -5.97 -2.65
C ALA A 249 -8.85 -5.82 -3.05
N PHE A 250 -8.29 -4.61 -3.00
CA PHE A 250 -6.87 -4.37 -3.27
C PHE A 250 -5.94 -5.14 -2.32
N LYS A 251 -6.24 -5.05 -1.02
CA LYS A 251 -5.65 -5.87 0.03
C LYS A 251 -5.71 -7.38 -0.32
N ALA A 252 -6.86 -7.88 -0.76
CA ALA A 252 -7.02 -9.28 -1.16
C ALA A 252 -6.16 -9.66 -2.37
N VAL A 253 -5.96 -8.75 -3.34
CA VAL A 253 -5.03 -8.93 -4.47
C VAL A 253 -3.59 -9.08 -3.96
N GLU A 254 -3.15 -8.23 -3.02
CA GLU A 254 -1.82 -8.37 -2.39
C GLU A 254 -1.66 -9.71 -1.67
N ASP A 255 -2.70 -10.18 -0.97
CA ASP A 255 -2.67 -11.47 -0.30
C ASP A 255 -2.51 -12.63 -1.29
N VAL A 256 -3.27 -12.63 -2.39
CA VAL A 256 -3.14 -13.67 -3.43
C VAL A 256 -1.76 -13.62 -4.08
N TRP A 257 -1.24 -12.43 -4.39
CA TRP A 257 0.09 -12.27 -4.95
C TRP A 257 1.19 -12.79 -4.02
N ASN A 258 1.15 -12.43 -2.74
CA ASN A 258 2.09 -12.91 -1.73
C ASN A 258 2.05 -14.43 -1.61
N LEU A 259 0.87 -15.05 -1.68
CA LEU A 259 0.71 -16.51 -1.68
C LEU A 259 1.31 -17.17 -2.93
N LEU A 260 1.09 -16.60 -4.11
CA LEU A 260 1.67 -17.10 -5.36
C LEU A 260 3.20 -17.09 -5.32
N ASN A 261 3.81 -16.03 -4.78
CA ASN A 261 5.26 -15.93 -4.66
C ASN A 261 5.85 -16.80 -3.56
N THR A 262 5.18 -16.92 -2.41
CA THR A 262 5.68 -17.73 -1.29
C THR A 262 5.61 -19.22 -1.60
N SER A 263 4.55 -19.65 -2.28
CA SER A 263 4.27 -21.07 -2.49
C SER A 263 5.17 -21.72 -3.56
N ASN A 264 5.80 -20.94 -4.45
CA ASN A 264 6.53 -21.44 -5.64
C ASN A 264 5.73 -22.47 -6.47
N ILE A 265 4.41 -22.56 -6.28
CA ILE A 265 3.54 -23.56 -6.91
C ILE A 265 2.86 -22.94 -8.13
N SER A 266 2.88 -23.67 -9.24
CA SER A 266 2.06 -23.34 -10.41
C SER A 266 0.58 -23.53 -10.04
N ALA A 267 -0.10 -22.43 -9.73
CA ALA A 267 -1.53 -22.45 -9.46
C ALA A 267 -2.29 -22.99 -10.68
N LYS A 268 -3.41 -23.69 -10.44
CA LYS A 268 -4.26 -24.20 -11.53
C LYS A 268 -4.64 -23.05 -12.48
N PRO A 269 -4.60 -23.24 -13.81
CA PRO A 269 -4.85 -22.14 -14.74
C PRO A 269 -6.19 -21.42 -14.57
N ARG A 270 -7.23 -22.15 -14.17
CA ARG A 270 -8.54 -21.55 -13.88
C ARG A 270 -8.49 -20.52 -12.75
N ILE A 271 -7.70 -20.80 -11.70
CA ILE A 271 -7.57 -19.94 -10.51
C ILE A 271 -6.84 -18.65 -10.89
N LEU A 272 -5.74 -18.76 -11.64
CA LEU A 272 -4.96 -17.59 -12.04
C LEU A 272 -5.66 -16.73 -13.10
N ALA A 273 -6.43 -17.33 -14.01
CA ALA A 273 -7.29 -16.59 -14.93
C ALA A 273 -8.34 -15.75 -14.17
N ASN A 274 -8.98 -16.34 -13.14
CA ASN A 274 -9.92 -15.59 -12.30
C ASN A 274 -9.22 -14.49 -11.51
N TYR A 275 -8.01 -14.73 -10.99
CA TYR A 275 -7.19 -13.70 -10.34
C TYR A 275 -6.98 -12.47 -11.24
N TYR A 276 -6.47 -12.66 -12.46
CA TYR A 276 -6.22 -11.53 -13.37
C TYR A 276 -7.52 -10.83 -13.79
N LEU A 277 -8.62 -11.58 -13.99
CA LEU A 277 -9.92 -11.01 -14.30
C LEU A 277 -10.39 -10.08 -13.18
N LYS A 278 -10.39 -10.56 -11.94
CA LYS A 278 -10.85 -9.80 -10.77
C LYS A 278 -9.91 -8.64 -10.45
N THR A 279 -8.61 -8.84 -10.61
CA THR A 279 -7.62 -7.76 -10.47
C THR A 279 -7.84 -6.67 -11.52
N SER A 280 -8.22 -7.03 -12.75
CA SER A 280 -8.58 -6.04 -13.78
C SER A 280 -9.77 -5.19 -13.35
N TYR A 281 -10.81 -5.78 -12.73
CA TYR A 281 -11.95 -5.02 -12.21
C TYR A 281 -11.57 -4.09 -11.06
N VAL A 282 -10.73 -4.55 -10.12
CA VAL A 282 -10.21 -3.68 -9.03
C VAL A 282 -9.49 -2.47 -9.59
N PHE A 283 -8.63 -2.65 -10.59
CA PHE A 283 -7.90 -1.54 -11.22
C PHE A 283 -8.79 -0.60 -12.04
N PHE A 284 -9.89 -1.12 -12.59
CA PHE A 284 -10.86 -0.31 -13.32
C PHE A 284 -11.63 0.62 -12.36
N GLU A 285 -12.23 0.05 -11.31
CA GLU A 285 -13.03 0.79 -10.33
C GLU A 285 -12.21 1.77 -9.48
N SER A 286 -10.91 1.51 -9.33
CA SER A 286 -9.99 2.46 -8.70
C SER A 286 -9.91 3.80 -9.44
N GLY A 287 -10.33 3.89 -10.71
CA GLY A 287 -10.39 5.11 -11.52
C GLY A 287 -9.05 5.77 -11.89
N ILE A 288 -7.97 5.43 -11.17
CA ILE A 288 -6.63 6.02 -11.30
C ILE A 288 -5.71 5.11 -12.15
N SER A 289 -6.02 3.81 -12.22
CA SER A 289 -5.12 2.77 -12.72
C SER A 289 -5.61 2.07 -13.99
N TYR A 290 -6.25 2.78 -14.94
CA TYR A 290 -6.69 2.20 -16.23
C TYR A 290 -5.56 1.52 -17.01
N LEU A 291 -4.34 2.02 -16.87
CA LEU A 291 -3.13 1.42 -17.45
C LEU A 291 -2.86 0.01 -16.89
N PHE A 292 -3.03 -0.18 -15.57
CA PHE A 292 -2.89 -1.49 -14.93
C PHE A 292 -4.08 -2.39 -15.19
N HIS A 293 -5.29 -1.83 -15.38
CA HIS A 293 -6.45 -2.59 -15.87
C HIS A 293 -6.15 -3.21 -17.24
N ALA A 294 -5.67 -2.41 -18.20
CA ALA A 294 -5.28 -2.92 -19.52
C ALA A 294 -4.15 -3.97 -19.39
N ALA A 295 -3.11 -3.71 -18.59
CA ALA A 295 -2.03 -4.66 -18.37
C ALA A 295 -2.49 -5.99 -17.74
N ALA A 296 -3.48 -5.96 -16.84
CA ALA A 296 -4.09 -7.15 -16.26
C ALA A 296 -4.86 -7.98 -17.31
N LEU A 297 -5.58 -7.32 -18.22
CA LEU A 297 -6.26 -7.97 -19.34
C LEU A 297 -5.26 -8.58 -20.34
N HIS A 298 -4.11 -7.93 -20.57
CA HIS A 298 -3.01 -8.52 -21.34
C HIS A 298 -2.52 -9.82 -20.71
N LYS A 299 -2.24 -9.82 -19.40
CA LYS A 299 -1.86 -11.04 -18.68
C LYS A 299 -2.94 -12.11 -18.77
N LEU A 300 -4.21 -11.75 -18.61
CA LEU A 300 -5.34 -12.68 -18.74
C LEU A 300 -5.43 -13.31 -20.13
N PHE A 301 -5.26 -12.51 -21.19
CA PHE A 301 -5.32 -12.99 -22.57
C PHE A 301 -4.18 -13.97 -22.88
N PHE A 302 -2.93 -13.58 -22.63
CA PHE A 302 -1.77 -14.46 -22.89
C PHE A 302 -1.85 -15.73 -22.06
N TYR A 303 -2.21 -15.60 -20.78
CA TYR A 303 -2.33 -16.75 -19.90
C TYR A 303 -3.46 -17.71 -20.32
N SER A 304 -4.60 -17.17 -20.75
CA SER A 304 -5.71 -17.98 -21.26
C SER A 304 -5.33 -18.69 -22.55
N ARG A 305 -4.64 -17.99 -23.48
CA ARG A 305 -4.17 -18.52 -24.76
C ARG A 305 -3.20 -19.69 -24.60
N GLU A 306 -2.27 -19.60 -23.65
CA GLU A 306 -1.25 -20.63 -23.43
C GLU A 306 -1.80 -21.87 -22.68
N ASN A 307 -2.74 -21.68 -21.74
CA ASN A 307 -3.14 -22.75 -20.83
C ASN A 307 -4.48 -23.43 -21.15
N LYS A 308 -5.41 -22.78 -21.87
CA LYS A 308 -6.66 -23.43 -22.31
C LYS A 308 -6.42 -24.13 -23.65
N LYS A 309 -6.17 -25.45 -23.61
CA LYS A 309 -5.93 -26.29 -24.81
C LYS A 309 -7.09 -26.29 -25.83
N ASN A 310 -8.34 -26.06 -25.39
CA ASN A 310 -9.55 -26.06 -26.24
C ASN A 310 -10.37 -24.77 -26.03
N MET A 311 -9.78 -23.58 -26.21
CA MET A 311 -10.54 -22.33 -26.12
C MET A 311 -11.43 -22.16 -27.37
N SER A 312 -12.69 -21.76 -27.17
CA SER A 312 -13.58 -21.44 -28.31
C SER A 312 -13.07 -20.18 -29.02
N GLN A 313 -13.18 -20.15 -30.35
CA GLN A 313 -12.75 -18.99 -31.14
C GLN A 313 -13.51 -17.72 -30.74
N THR A 314 -14.78 -17.87 -30.33
CA THR A 314 -15.63 -16.78 -29.84
C THR A 314 -15.16 -16.23 -28.49
N GLU A 315 -14.74 -17.07 -27.54
CA GLU A 315 -14.15 -16.59 -26.27
C GLU A 315 -12.84 -15.86 -26.52
N LEU A 316 -12.01 -16.37 -27.43
CA LEU A 316 -10.72 -15.77 -27.77
C LEU A 316 -10.91 -14.40 -28.45
N GLU A 317 -11.89 -14.28 -29.34
CA GLU A 317 -12.29 -13.02 -29.99
C GLU A 317 -12.80 -12.01 -28.95
N GLN A 318 -13.69 -12.41 -28.03
CA GLN A 318 -14.18 -11.53 -26.97
C GLN A 318 -13.07 -11.01 -26.07
N LEU A 319 -12.14 -11.88 -25.64
CA LEU A 319 -10.99 -11.48 -24.82
C LEU A 319 -10.04 -10.54 -25.56
N ALA A 320 -9.78 -10.80 -26.85
CA ALA A 320 -8.96 -9.94 -27.69
C ALA A 320 -9.61 -8.56 -27.89
N LEU A 321 -10.93 -8.54 -28.11
CA LEU A 321 -11.74 -7.35 -28.28
C LEU A 321 -11.76 -6.49 -27.01
N GLN A 322 -11.96 -7.10 -25.83
CA GLN A 322 -11.90 -6.41 -24.54
C GLN A 322 -10.49 -5.86 -24.28
N LEU A 323 -9.45 -6.63 -24.58
CA LEU A 323 -8.05 -6.23 -24.41
C LEU A 323 -7.70 -5.01 -25.29
N ILE A 324 -8.07 -5.03 -26.57
CA ILE A 324 -7.77 -3.93 -27.50
C ILE A 324 -8.49 -2.66 -27.06
N ILE A 325 -9.79 -2.76 -26.77
CA ILE A 325 -10.61 -1.61 -26.35
C ILE A 325 -10.11 -1.05 -25.03
N ALA A 326 -9.80 -1.89 -24.03
CA ALA A 326 -9.23 -1.44 -22.77
C ALA A 326 -7.88 -0.75 -22.95
N THR A 327 -7.01 -1.26 -23.84
CA THR A 327 -5.71 -0.64 -24.14
C THR A 327 -5.88 0.70 -24.85
N LEU A 328 -6.83 0.80 -25.79
CA LEU A 328 -7.16 2.04 -26.47
C LEU A 328 -7.82 3.06 -25.54
N ALA A 329 -8.62 2.60 -24.58
CA ALA A 329 -9.32 3.38 -23.56
C ALA A 329 -8.41 3.92 -22.44
N VAL A 330 -7.12 3.56 -22.41
CA VAL A 330 -6.15 4.15 -21.48
C VAL A 330 -5.95 5.64 -21.82
N PRO A 331 -6.31 6.57 -20.91
CA PRO A 331 -6.22 8.01 -21.16
C PRO A 331 -4.81 8.50 -21.52
N LEU A 332 -4.76 9.55 -22.34
CA LEU A 332 -3.54 10.28 -22.71
C LEU A 332 -3.49 11.58 -21.87
N PRO A 333 -2.57 11.79 -20.89
CA PRO A 333 -1.62 10.94 -20.19
C PRO A 333 -1.88 10.84 -18.65
N ASN A 334 -1.03 10.03 -18.00
CA ASN A 334 -0.68 9.96 -16.57
C ASN A 334 -1.20 11.10 -15.69
N ASN A 335 -2.38 10.88 -15.08
CA ASN A 335 -2.99 11.73 -14.05
C ASN A 335 -1.93 12.28 -13.09
N ARG A 336 -1.47 13.52 -13.31
CA ARG A 336 -1.11 14.37 -12.18
C ARG A 336 -2.44 14.79 -11.60
N GLU A 337 -2.88 14.09 -10.58
CA GLU A 337 -3.97 14.64 -9.79
C GLU A 337 -3.55 16.04 -9.31
N PRO A 338 -4.49 17.00 -9.28
CA PRO A 338 -4.24 18.36 -8.79
C PRO A 338 -3.44 18.41 -7.50
N ILE A 339 -3.72 17.42 -6.65
CA ILE A 339 -3.34 17.31 -5.25
C ILE A 339 -1.92 16.77 -5.11
N ASP A 340 -1.39 16.11 -6.13
CA ASP A 340 -0.13 15.37 -6.07
C ASP A 340 1.11 16.26 -5.85
N PRO A 341 1.20 17.47 -6.44
CA PRO A 341 2.23 18.45 -6.09
C PRO A 341 1.93 19.26 -4.81
N LEU A 342 0.67 19.25 -4.34
CA LEU A 342 0.21 19.97 -3.15
C LEU A 342 0.40 19.15 -1.87
N LEU A 343 0.47 17.82 -1.99
CA LEU A 343 0.88 16.91 -0.93
C LEU A 343 2.41 16.81 -0.94
N GLU A 344 3.07 17.25 0.13
CA GLU A 344 4.53 17.14 0.33
C GLU A 344 5.08 15.72 0.11
N SER A 345 4.21 14.70 0.13
CA SER A 345 4.55 13.28 -0.01
C SER A 345 4.59 12.74 -1.45
N GLY A 346 4.12 13.49 -2.46
CA GLY A 346 4.17 13.08 -3.89
C GLY A 346 3.59 11.69 -4.15
N GLU A 347 2.42 11.41 -3.59
CA GLU A 347 1.98 10.06 -3.29
C GLU A 347 1.38 9.26 -4.47
N ILE A 348 0.82 9.88 -5.51
CA ILE A 348 0.06 9.17 -6.57
C ILE A 348 0.95 8.91 -7.80
N THR A 349 1.83 9.85 -8.14
CA THR A 349 2.93 9.67 -9.12
C THR A 349 4.19 9.02 -8.53
N ASN A 350 4.09 8.49 -7.31
CA ASN A 350 5.20 7.82 -6.64
C ASN A 350 5.63 6.59 -7.47
N PRO A 351 6.85 6.58 -8.04
CA PRO A 351 7.35 5.45 -8.82
C PRO A 351 7.40 4.17 -8.00
N VAL A 352 7.41 4.27 -6.65
CA VAL A 352 7.28 3.13 -5.75
C VAL A 352 5.90 2.49 -5.87
N LYS A 353 4.80 3.25 -5.86
CA LYS A 353 3.45 2.69 -6.00
C LYS A 353 3.25 2.01 -7.36
N GLN A 354 3.73 2.64 -8.44
CA GLN A 354 3.67 2.01 -9.78
C GLN A 354 4.49 0.71 -9.83
N LYS A 355 5.66 0.65 -9.19
CA LYS A 355 6.44 -0.59 -9.05
C LYS A 355 5.68 -1.65 -8.27
N THR A 356 5.06 -1.30 -7.14
CA THR A 356 4.25 -2.25 -6.35
C THR A 356 3.08 -2.80 -7.17
N LEU A 357 2.35 -1.94 -7.88
CA LEU A 357 1.25 -2.37 -8.78
C LEU A 357 1.74 -3.29 -9.91
N SER A 358 2.94 -3.02 -10.45
CA SER A 358 3.56 -3.87 -11.47
C SER A 358 3.93 -5.23 -10.92
N MET A 359 4.46 -5.27 -9.68
CA MET A 359 4.77 -6.51 -8.98
C MET A 359 3.52 -7.38 -8.84
N LEU A 360 2.35 -6.82 -8.46
CA LEU A 360 1.09 -7.57 -8.33
C LEU A 360 0.66 -8.31 -9.62
N LEU A 361 1.02 -7.78 -10.79
CA LEU A 361 0.76 -8.40 -12.09
C LEU A 361 1.91 -9.29 -12.60
N ASN A 362 2.97 -9.48 -11.82
CA ASN A 362 4.22 -10.12 -12.23
C ASN A 362 4.80 -9.46 -13.50
N LEU A 363 4.85 -8.13 -13.49
CA LEU A 363 5.53 -7.32 -14.50
C LEU A 363 6.89 -6.84 -13.94
N PRO A 364 7.99 -6.99 -14.70
CA PRO A 364 9.32 -6.58 -14.24
C PRO A 364 9.48 -5.06 -14.16
N ALA A 365 8.70 -4.32 -14.95
CA ALA A 365 8.73 -2.87 -15.04
C ALA A 365 7.29 -2.33 -15.16
N PRO A 366 7.05 -1.07 -14.77
CA PRO A 366 5.75 -0.43 -14.97
C PRO A 366 5.37 -0.40 -16.45
N PRO A 367 4.17 -0.91 -16.80
CA PRO A 367 3.70 -0.89 -18.17
C PRO A 367 3.50 0.55 -18.63
N THR A 368 3.66 0.81 -19.92
CA THR A 368 3.30 2.08 -20.55
C THR A 368 2.26 1.82 -21.61
N ARG A 369 1.43 2.82 -21.94
CA ARG A 369 0.46 2.68 -23.03
C ARG A 369 1.15 2.28 -24.34
N ALA A 370 2.33 2.84 -24.61
CA ALA A 370 3.13 2.51 -25.79
C ALA A 370 3.63 1.05 -25.76
N SER A 371 4.07 0.54 -24.62
CA SER A 371 4.49 -0.88 -24.53
C SER A 371 3.31 -1.82 -24.75
N LEU A 372 2.14 -1.54 -24.17
CA LEU A 372 0.95 -2.38 -24.37
C LEU A 372 0.46 -2.36 -25.83
N ILE A 373 0.53 -1.21 -26.51
CA ILE A 373 0.20 -1.12 -27.94
C ILE A 373 1.19 -1.91 -28.78
N LYS A 374 2.48 -1.83 -28.46
CA LYS A 374 3.52 -2.62 -29.12
C LYS A 374 3.28 -4.11 -28.92
N ASP A 375 2.91 -4.55 -27.72
CA ASP A 375 2.59 -5.96 -27.43
C ASP A 375 1.40 -6.47 -28.29
N ILE A 376 0.39 -5.63 -28.57
CA ILE A 376 -0.72 -5.96 -29.48
C ILE A 376 -0.23 -6.12 -30.93
N GLN A 377 0.68 -5.24 -31.37
CA GLN A 377 1.23 -5.25 -32.72
C GLN A 377 2.15 -6.44 -32.96
N ASP A 378 3.09 -6.70 -32.06
CA ASP A 378 4.07 -7.77 -32.14
C ASP A 378 3.41 -9.16 -32.12
N ASN A 379 2.29 -9.31 -31.38
CA ASN A 379 1.53 -10.57 -31.30
C ASN A 379 0.39 -10.68 -32.31
N HIS A 380 0.22 -9.71 -33.21
CA HIS A 380 -0.84 -9.67 -34.23
C HIS A 380 -2.28 -9.89 -33.68
N ILE A 381 -2.57 -9.40 -32.47
CA ILE A 381 -3.88 -9.63 -31.80
C ILE A 381 -5.03 -8.98 -32.59
N TYR A 382 -4.75 -7.94 -33.36
CA TYR A 382 -5.74 -7.28 -34.22
C TYR A 382 -6.32 -8.19 -35.33
N ASN A 383 -5.64 -9.29 -35.69
CA ASN A 383 -6.16 -10.27 -36.64
C ASN A 383 -7.24 -11.18 -36.04
N LEU A 384 -7.36 -11.22 -34.72
CA LEU A 384 -8.30 -12.09 -34.00
C LEU A 384 -9.67 -11.43 -33.78
N VAL A 385 -9.80 -10.14 -34.12
CA VAL A 385 -10.99 -9.33 -33.84
C VAL A 385 -11.65 -8.90 -35.16
N SER A 386 -12.93 -8.56 -35.10
CA SER A 386 -13.69 -8.00 -36.21
C SER A 386 -12.94 -6.87 -36.94
N SER A 387 -13.13 -6.82 -38.27
CA SER A 387 -12.46 -5.86 -39.15
C SER A 387 -12.71 -4.39 -38.77
N GLU A 388 -13.83 -4.11 -38.12
CA GLU A 388 -14.24 -2.76 -37.67
C GLU A 388 -13.31 -2.24 -36.56
N ILE A 389 -13.00 -3.07 -35.56
CA ILE A 389 -12.11 -2.70 -34.45
C ILE A 389 -10.65 -2.69 -34.93
N ALA A 390 -10.26 -3.62 -35.79
CA ALA A 390 -8.91 -3.62 -36.36
C ALA A 390 -8.65 -2.32 -37.15
N ASN A 391 -9.65 -1.85 -37.90
CA ASN A 391 -9.57 -0.57 -38.59
C ASN A 391 -9.56 0.60 -37.60
N PHE A 392 -10.36 0.54 -36.52
CA PHE A 392 -10.34 1.56 -35.47
C PHE A 392 -8.97 1.70 -34.79
N PHE A 393 -8.35 0.58 -34.41
CA PHE A 393 -7.00 0.56 -33.85
C PHE A 393 -5.98 1.20 -34.80
N LYS A 394 -6.07 0.88 -36.09
CA LYS A 394 -5.23 1.48 -37.13
C LYS A 394 -5.45 2.99 -37.27
N ILE A 395 -6.71 3.45 -37.27
CA ILE A 395 -7.07 4.87 -37.37
C ILE A 395 -6.51 5.67 -36.19
N LEU A 396 -6.55 5.11 -34.97
CA LEU A 396 -6.19 5.83 -33.75
C LEU A 396 -4.67 5.84 -33.48
N GLU A 397 -3.96 4.77 -33.86
CA GLU A 397 -2.52 4.62 -33.55
C GLU A 397 -1.58 4.66 -34.76
N SER A 398 -2.00 4.20 -35.95
CA SER A 398 -1.11 4.09 -37.12
C SER A 398 -1.30 5.21 -38.14
N ASP A 399 -2.53 5.64 -38.39
CA ASP A 399 -2.86 6.63 -39.43
C ASP A 399 -2.82 8.07 -38.87
N TYR A 400 -1.98 8.92 -39.46
CA TYR A 400 -1.95 10.36 -39.14
C TYR A 400 -2.94 11.14 -40.03
N LYS A 401 -4.23 11.11 -39.68
CA LYS A 401 -5.33 11.76 -40.44
C LYS A 401 -6.38 12.38 -39.48
N PRO A 402 -6.13 13.56 -38.89
CA PRO A 402 -6.98 14.12 -37.83
C PRO A 402 -8.44 14.33 -38.25
N LEU A 403 -8.67 14.83 -39.47
CA LEU A 403 -10.00 15.09 -40.02
C LEU A 403 -10.79 13.79 -40.27
N SER A 404 -10.10 12.74 -40.75
CA SER A 404 -10.73 11.45 -41.02
C SER A 404 -11.07 10.73 -39.72
N MET A 405 -10.20 10.84 -38.71
CA MET A 405 -10.42 10.27 -37.38
C MET A 405 -11.65 10.89 -36.71
N ALA A 406 -11.76 12.21 -36.73
CA ALA A 406 -12.90 12.93 -36.16
C ALA A 406 -14.24 12.54 -36.83
N LYS A 407 -14.24 12.34 -38.16
CA LYS A 407 -15.43 11.90 -38.91
C LYS A 407 -15.84 10.45 -38.66
N ASN A 408 -14.87 9.56 -38.43
CA ASN A 408 -15.14 8.14 -38.20
C ASN A 408 -15.52 7.84 -36.73
N ALA A 409 -15.14 8.72 -35.80
CA ALA A 409 -15.38 8.56 -34.37
C ALA A 409 -16.85 8.27 -33.98
N PRO A 410 -17.87 8.96 -34.51
CA PRO A 410 -19.26 8.70 -34.13
C PRO A 410 -19.74 7.29 -34.47
N VAL A 411 -19.27 6.71 -35.58
CA VAL A 411 -19.64 5.35 -36.03
C VAL A 411 -19.13 4.33 -35.01
N ILE A 412 -17.88 4.47 -34.59
CA ILE A 412 -17.24 3.58 -33.61
C ILE A 412 -17.86 3.74 -32.22
N LEU A 413 -18.12 4.99 -31.78
CA LEU A 413 -18.76 5.24 -30.49
C LEU A 413 -20.19 4.67 -30.43
N LYS A 414 -20.93 4.73 -31.54
CA LYS A 414 -22.26 4.11 -31.63
C LYS A 414 -22.15 2.59 -31.52
N TRP A 415 -21.22 1.98 -32.27
CA TRP A 415 -20.97 0.55 -32.24
C TRP A 415 -20.58 0.04 -30.82
N LEU A 416 -19.77 0.81 -30.08
CA LEU A 416 -19.41 0.49 -28.70
C LEU A 416 -20.62 0.51 -27.73
N ARG A 417 -21.57 1.43 -27.95
CA ARG A 417 -22.80 1.51 -27.13
C ARG A 417 -23.77 0.37 -27.39
N GLU A 418 -23.75 -0.21 -28.58
CA GLU A 418 -24.56 -1.39 -28.93
C GLU A 418 -24.07 -2.66 -28.22
N HIS A 419 -22.83 -2.67 -27.71
CA HIS A 419 -22.24 -3.80 -26.98
C HIS A 419 -22.17 -3.50 -25.46
N PRO A 420 -23.04 -4.11 -24.63
CA PRO A 420 -23.17 -3.75 -23.21
C PRO A 420 -21.90 -3.97 -22.38
N GLU A 421 -21.10 -4.99 -22.71
CA GLU A 421 -19.83 -5.30 -22.03
C GLU A 421 -18.75 -4.23 -22.26
N LEU A 422 -18.84 -3.46 -23.36
CA LEU A 422 -17.84 -2.50 -23.81
C LEU A 422 -18.27 -1.05 -23.60
N ASN A 423 -19.55 -0.84 -23.31
CA ASN A 423 -20.12 0.47 -23.08
C ASN A 423 -19.41 1.23 -21.95
N VAL A 424 -18.86 0.49 -20.98
CA VAL A 424 -18.03 0.98 -19.88
C VAL A 424 -16.81 1.80 -20.36
N TYR A 425 -16.28 1.52 -21.56
CA TYR A 425 -15.14 2.24 -22.14
C TYR A 425 -15.54 3.41 -23.06
N SER A 426 -16.85 3.60 -23.35
CA SER A 426 -17.32 4.59 -24.32
C SER A 426 -16.87 6.00 -23.98
N ASP A 427 -17.01 6.42 -22.72
CA ASP A 427 -16.62 7.77 -22.28
C ASP A 427 -15.10 8.00 -22.33
N LEU A 428 -14.31 6.99 -21.97
CA LEU A 428 -12.86 7.04 -22.02
C LEU A 428 -12.36 7.15 -23.46
N ILE A 429 -12.93 6.36 -24.36
CA ILE A 429 -12.59 6.39 -25.79
C ILE A 429 -12.99 7.72 -26.42
N GLN A 430 -14.17 8.25 -26.07
CA GLN A 430 -14.60 9.57 -26.52
C GLN A 430 -13.56 10.65 -26.15
N ASN A 431 -13.09 10.65 -24.90
CA ASN A 431 -12.06 11.60 -24.46
C ASN A 431 -10.75 11.42 -25.22
N ILE A 432 -10.32 10.17 -25.45
CA ILE A 432 -9.07 9.85 -26.15
C ILE A 432 -9.10 10.25 -27.61
N VAL A 433 -10.21 10.02 -28.30
CA VAL A 433 -10.36 10.43 -29.69
C VAL A 433 -10.27 11.95 -29.80
N VAL A 434 -10.91 12.70 -28.89
CA VAL A 434 -10.79 14.17 -28.84
C VAL A 434 -9.34 14.59 -28.57
N SER A 435 -8.69 13.99 -27.57
CA SER A 435 -7.29 14.27 -27.22
C SER A 435 -6.33 13.99 -28.38
N LYS A 436 -6.45 12.83 -29.04
CA LYS A 436 -5.67 12.50 -30.24
C LYS A 436 -5.94 13.47 -31.38
N THR A 437 -7.19 13.87 -31.57
CA THR A 437 -7.58 14.80 -32.65
C THR A 437 -6.90 16.15 -32.46
N ILE A 438 -6.97 16.73 -31.25
CA ILE A 438 -6.34 18.02 -30.97
C ILE A 438 -4.81 17.93 -30.98
N ILE A 439 -4.21 16.83 -30.48
CA ILE A 439 -2.76 16.59 -30.57
C ILE A 439 -2.30 16.49 -32.04
N GLN A 440 -3.06 15.79 -32.89
CA GLN A 440 -2.73 15.68 -34.31
C GLN A 440 -2.93 17.00 -35.04
N ILE A 441 -3.97 17.78 -34.72
CA ILE A 441 -4.22 19.12 -35.28
C ILE A 441 -3.11 20.09 -34.89
N GLY A 442 -2.70 20.11 -33.63
CA GLY A 442 -1.66 21.02 -33.13
C GLY A 442 -0.27 20.81 -33.75
N LYS A 443 -0.04 19.66 -34.38
CA LYS A 443 1.18 19.42 -35.17
C LYS A 443 1.16 20.07 -36.56
N VAL A 444 -0.02 20.33 -37.13
CA VAL A 444 -0.17 20.91 -38.49
C VAL A 444 -0.55 22.38 -38.43
N TYR A 445 -1.45 22.73 -37.50
CA TYR A 445 -2.04 24.05 -37.40
C TYR A 445 -1.40 24.84 -36.28
N LYS A 446 -1.09 26.12 -36.55
CA LYS A 446 -0.68 27.08 -35.52
C LYS A 446 -1.86 27.64 -34.74
N THR A 447 -3.00 27.86 -35.40
CA THR A 447 -4.21 28.39 -34.77
C THR A 447 -5.46 27.71 -35.34
N ILE A 448 -6.46 27.50 -34.49
CA ILE A 448 -7.78 26.97 -34.89
C ILE A 448 -8.89 27.69 -34.13
N LYS A 449 -10.01 28.01 -34.80
CA LYS A 449 -11.18 28.59 -34.12
C LYS A 449 -11.87 27.52 -33.25
N ILE A 450 -12.28 27.88 -32.04
CA ILE A 450 -12.99 26.98 -31.11
C ILE A 450 -14.24 26.38 -31.78
N LYS A 451 -15.01 27.21 -32.50
CA LYS A 451 -16.21 26.76 -33.25
C LYS A 451 -15.91 25.74 -34.35
N GLU A 452 -14.75 25.83 -35.01
CA GLU A 452 -14.35 24.84 -36.01
C GLU A 452 -13.94 23.53 -35.35
N PHE A 453 -13.31 23.60 -34.17
CA PHE A 453 -13.02 22.41 -33.38
C PHE A 453 -14.29 21.73 -32.83
N GLU A 454 -15.29 22.51 -32.39
CA GLU A 454 -16.61 21.99 -32.00
C GLU A 454 -17.32 21.28 -33.16
N LYS A 455 -17.26 21.83 -34.38
CA LYS A 455 -17.81 21.19 -35.59
C LYS A 455 -17.13 19.86 -35.93
N LEU A 456 -15.83 19.73 -35.65
CA LEU A 456 -15.08 18.49 -35.88
C LEU A 456 -15.48 17.39 -34.90
N CYS A 457 -15.87 17.76 -33.67
CA CYS A 457 -16.23 16.84 -32.60
C CYS A 457 -17.69 17.03 -32.14
N PRO A 458 -18.70 16.85 -33.02
CA PRO A 458 -20.11 17.16 -32.71
C PRO A 458 -20.75 16.21 -31.68
N TYR A 459 -20.06 15.11 -31.35
CA TYR A 459 -20.50 14.09 -30.40
C TYR A 459 -20.11 14.41 -28.94
N VAL A 460 -19.43 15.53 -28.70
CA VAL A 460 -19.01 15.99 -27.37
C VAL A 460 -19.58 17.39 -27.14
N ASP A 461 -20.09 17.63 -25.93
CA ASP A 461 -20.51 18.97 -25.53
C ASP A 461 -19.33 19.96 -25.51
N SER A 462 -19.60 21.23 -25.81
CA SER A 462 -18.59 22.30 -25.88
C SER A 462 -17.79 22.42 -24.58
N LEU A 463 -18.45 22.36 -23.42
CA LEU A 463 -17.78 22.47 -22.12
C LEU A 463 -16.87 21.28 -21.84
N LYS A 464 -17.34 20.05 -22.13
CA LYS A 464 -16.55 18.82 -21.99
C LYS A 464 -15.34 18.85 -22.92
N LEU A 465 -15.51 19.33 -24.15
CA LEU A 465 -14.44 19.48 -25.14
C LEU A 465 -13.38 20.49 -24.68
N GLN A 466 -13.77 21.64 -24.12
CA GLN A 466 -12.83 22.59 -23.52
C GLN A 466 -12.12 22.00 -22.29
N THR A 467 -12.83 21.25 -21.44
CA THR A 467 -12.23 20.57 -20.28
C THR A 467 -11.15 19.57 -20.69
N ILE A 468 -11.38 18.81 -21.76
CA ILE A 468 -10.37 17.90 -22.33
C ILE A 468 -9.13 18.69 -22.76
N VAL A 469 -9.30 19.81 -23.48
CA VAL A 469 -8.18 20.66 -23.90
C VAL A 469 -7.43 21.24 -22.69
N PHE A 470 -8.15 21.71 -21.66
CA PHE A 470 -7.53 22.20 -20.42
C PHE A 470 -6.73 21.12 -19.71
N ASN A 471 -7.20 19.88 -19.69
CA ASN A 471 -6.46 18.76 -19.10
C ASN A 471 -5.15 18.48 -19.86
N LEU A 472 -5.14 18.60 -21.19
CA LEU A 472 -3.92 18.46 -22.01
C LEU A 472 -2.90 19.57 -21.72
N ILE A 473 -3.36 20.81 -21.58
CA ILE A 473 -2.52 21.96 -21.19
C ILE A 473 -1.92 21.73 -19.81
N ARG A 474 -2.77 21.37 -18.85
CA ARG A 474 -2.38 21.14 -17.46
C ARG A 474 -1.33 20.04 -17.32
N ASN A 475 -1.48 18.98 -18.10
CA ASN A 475 -0.58 17.82 -18.07
C ASN A 475 0.74 18.07 -18.83
N LEU A 476 0.92 19.26 -19.42
CA LEU A 476 2.09 19.65 -20.21
C LEU A 476 2.33 18.73 -21.42
N GLU A 477 1.25 18.25 -22.04
CA GLU A 477 1.34 17.45 -23.27
C GLU A 477 1.44 18.31 -24.52
N LEU A 478 0.64 19.38 -24.58
CA LEU A 478 0.62 20.26 -25.73
C LEU A 478 0.64 21.72 -25.25
N PRO A 479 1.55 22.57 -25.78
CA PRO A 479 1.57 23.98 -25.45
C PRO A 479 0.42 24.69 -26.18
N ILE A 480 -0.74 24.78 -25.52
CA ILE A 480 -1.94 25.42 -26.08
C ILE A 480 -2.27 26.68 -25.27
N ARG A 481 -2.57 27.78 -25.95
CA ARG A 481 -3.20 28.98 -25.39
C ARG A 481 -4.63 29.08 -25.92
N ILE A 482 -5.59 29.34 -25.04
CA ILE A 482 -6.99 29.53 -25.42
C ILE A 482 -7.33 31.02 -25.25
N ASP A 483 -7.66 31.69 -26.34
CA ASP A 483 -8.19 33.05 -26.32
C ASP A 483 -9.71 33.03 -26.51
N HIS A 484 -10.44 33.20 -25.42
CA HIS A 484 -11.91 33.25 -25.45
C HIS A 484 -12.45 34.55 -26.06
N LYS A 485 -11.70 35.66 -26.05
CA LYS A 485 -12.13 36.94 -26.63
C LYS A 485 -12.19 36.82 -28.16
N SER A 486 -11.16 36.23 -28.75
CA SER A 486 -11.10 35.98 -30.20
C SER A 486 -11.74 34.65 -30.62
N GLY A 487 -11.97 33.74 -29.66
CA GLY A 487 -12.53 32.41 -29.89
C GLY A 487 -11.56 31.46 -30.61
N ILE A 488 -10.27 31.54 -30.28
CA ILE A 488 -9.18 30.84 -30.97
C ILE A 488 -8.37 29.99 -29.98
N ILE A 489 -7.95 28.82 -30.45
CA ILE A 489 -6.96 27.95 -29.82
C ILE A 489 -5.65 28.14 -30.58
N GLU A 490 -4.63 28.63 -29.90
CA GLU A 490 -3.28 28.84 -30.43
C GLU A 490 -2.36 27.73 -29.93
N PHE A 491 -1.66 27.08 -30.84
CA PHE A 491 -0.65 26.08 -30.55
C PHE A 491 0.74 26.73 -30.54
N ASP A 492 1.65 26.16 -29.76
CA ASP A 492 3.08 26.46 -29.78
C ASP A 492 3.49 27.85 -29.24
N VAL A 493 2.76 28.37 -28.24
CA VAL A 493 3.03 29.70 -27.66
C VAL A 493 4.05 29.65 -26.50
N TYR A 494 4.26 28.49 -25.87
CA TYR A 494 5.04 28.35 -24.62
C TYR A 494 6.46 27.82 -24.79
N THR A 495 6.93 27.67 -26.02
CA THR A 495 8.29 27.19 -26.34
C THR A 495 9.41 28.11 -25.85
N ASP A 496 9.10 29.40 -25.67
CA ASP A 496 10.07 30.43 -25.28
C ASP A 496 10.24 30.54 -23.75
N LEU A 497 9.34 29.95 -22.96
CA LEU A 497 9.31 30.08 -21.49
C LEU A 497 10.10 29.00 -20.74
N GLY A 498 10.82 28.12 -21.44
CA GLY A 498 11.65 27.08 -20.80
C GLY A 498 10.87 26.00 -20.05
N ILE A 499 9.55 25.90 -20.27
CA ILE A 499 8.70 24.86 -19.68
C ILE A 499 8.97 23.55 -20.44
N SER A 500 9.73 22.65 -19.83
CA SER A 500 10.05 21.34 -20.41
C SER A 500 8.78 20.50 -20.58
N GLN A 501 8.39 20.24 -21.82
CA GLN A 501 7.36 19.23 -22.14
C GLN A 501 7.88 17.83 -21.77
N ARG A 502 7.00 16.91 -21.37
CA ARG A 502 7.41 15.56 -20.98
C ARG A 502 7.94 14.76 -22.18
N ASN A 503 9.12 14.16 -22.02
CA ASN A 503 9.78 13.27 -22.99
C ASN A 503 9.06 11.92 -23.20
N ASP A 504 8.04 11.58 -22.40
CA ASP A 504 7.47 10.22 -22.35
C ASP A 504 6.40 9.94 -23.42
N THR A 505 5.90 10.97 -24.11
CA THR A 505 4.92 10.76 -25.18
C THR A 505 5.63 10.63 -26.54
N ASN A 506 5.98 9.39 -26.91
CA ASN A 506 6.35 9.03 -28.30
C ASN A 506 5.26 9.40 -29.34
N LEU A 507 4.10 9.90 -28.89
CA LEU A 507 3.01 10.42 -29.72
C LEU A 507 3.32 11.78 -30.34
N ILE A 508 4.22 12.55 -29.73
CA ILE A 508 4.75 13.76 -30.31
C ILE A 508 6.12 13.37 -30.85
N SER A 509 6.21 13.26 -32.18
CA SER A 509 7.49 13.28 -32.86
C SER A 509 8.30 14.43 -32.26
N GLN A 510 9.51 14.14 -31.78
CA GLN A 510 10.43 14.95 -30.96
C GLN A 510 10.78 16.33 -31.60
N GLU A 511 9.77 17.14 -31.89
CA GLU A 511 9.87 18.23 -32.86
C GLU A 511 9.66 19.62 -32.27
N ILE A 512 9.07 19.73 -31.08
CA ILE A 512 8.48 20.99 -30.63
C ILE A 512 8.88 21.29 -29.18
N ASN A 513 10.06 21.88 -28.98
CA ASN A 513 10.47 22.55 -27.74
C ASN A 513 11.46 23.68 -28.08
N GLY A 514 11.09 24.96 -27.93
CA GLY A 514 11.83 26.16 -28.39
C GLY A 514 13.30 26.26 -28.00
N ILE A 515 13.64 26.13 -26.72
CA ILE A 515 15.04 26.12 -26.26
C ILE A 515 15.79 24.85 -26.71
N SER A 516 15.06 23.75 -26.90
CA SER A 516 15.57 22.55 -27.55
C SER A 516 15.60 22.65 -29.07
N THR A 517 14.96 23.62 -29.72
CA THR A 517 14.99 23.73 -31.19
C THR A 517 16.36 24.16 -31.63
N LEU A 518 16.99 25.15 -30.98
CA LEU A 518 18.37 25.52 -31.27
C LEU A 518 19.32 24.36 -30.96
N ALA A 519 19.20 23.73 -29.78
CA ALA A 519 20.04 22.58 -29.43
C ALA A 519 19.87 21.41 -30.41
N ARG A 520 18.63 21.08 -30.82
CA ARG A 520 18.30 20.03 -31.79
C ARG A 520 18.69 20.43 -33.21
N GLN A 521 18.53 21.69 -33.61
CA GLN A 521 18.99 22.22 -34.89
C GLN A 521 20.52 22.14 -34.95
N LEU A 522 21.23 22.47 -33.87
CA LEU A 522 22.66 22.28 -33.75
C LEU A 522 23.04 20.79 -33.79
N SER A 523 22.29 19.89 -33.14
CA SER A 523 22.52 18.44 -33.25
C SER A 523 22.25 17.92 -34.68
N LYS A 524 21.14 18.31 -35.31
CA LYS A 524 20.81 17.95 -36.70
C LYS A 524 21.86 18.50 -37.67
N PHE A 525 22.31 19.74 -37.46
CA PHE A 525 23.37 20.37 -38.24
C PHE A 525 24.70 19.65 -38.02
N SER A 526 25.02 19.27 -36.78
CA SER A 526 26.22 18.48 -36.45
C SER A 526 26.18 17.10 -37.09
N ILE A 527 25.03 16.41 -37.08
CA ILE A 527 24.86 15.09 -37.72
C ILE A 527 25.02 15.25 -39.24
N ALA A 528 24.33 16.22 -39.85
CA ALA A 528 24.41 16.47 -41.28
C ALA A 528 25.84 16.86 -41.71
N ILE A 529 26.54 17.72 -40.95
CA ILE A 529 27.95 18.05 -41.21
C ILE A 529 28.82 16.80 -41.10
N TYR A 530 28.59 15.97 -40.09
CA TYR A 530 29.37 14.74 -39.90
C TYR A 530 29.15 13.75 -41.06
N GLU A 531 27.90 13.54 -41.49
CA GLU A 531 27.55 12.69 -42.64
C GLU A 531 28.18 13.22 -43.95
N VAL A 532 28.14 14.54 -44.16
CA VAL A 532 28.80 15.19 -45.31
C VAL A 532 30.32 15.03 -45.23
N ALA A 533 30.94 15.22 -44.07
CA ALA A 533 32.38 15.06 -43.88
C ALA A 533 32.85 13.60 -44.04
N GLU A 534 32.00 12.62 -43.69
CA GLU A 534 32.22 11.20 -43.95
C GLU A 534 32.14 10.89 -45.45
N HIS A 535 31.14 11.44 -46.15
CA HIS A 535 31.01 11.28 -47.61
C HIS A 535 32.16 11.93 -48.40
N ILE A 536 32.70 13.06 -47.94
CA ILE A 536 33.86 13.73 -48.57
C ILE A 536 35.18 12.96 -48.31
N GLY A 537 35.20 12.02 -47.37
CA GLY A 537 36.37 11.18 -47.07
C GLY A 537 37.40 11.81 -46.13
N TYR A 538 37.28 13.10 -45.79
CA TYR A 538 38.19 13.83 -44.89
C TYR A 538 38.33 13.15 -43.51
N VAL A 539 37.20 12.66 -42.97
CA VAL A 539 37.17 11.97 -41.66
C VAL A 539 37.83 10.58 -41.73
N ASN A 540 37.86 9.94 -42.91
CA ASN A 540 38.44 8.62 -43.07
C ASN A 540 39.97 8.65 -43.10
N ASP A 541 40.58 9.68 -43.70
CA ASP A 541 42.04 9.82 -43.75
C ASP A 541 42.65 10.09 -42.38
N GLU A 542 42.04 10.99 -41.59
CA GLU A 542 42.48 11.27 -40.22
C GLU A 542 42.27 10.06 -39.29
N LYS A 543 41.14 9.35 -39.43
CA LYS A 543 40.89 8.11 -38.68
C LYS A 543 41.88 7.00 -39.05
N GLN A 544 42.24 6.86 -40.33
CA GLN A 544 43.25 5.88 -40.75
C GLN A 544 44.62 6.23 -40.19
N HIS A 545 45.04 7.49 -40.27
CA HIS A 545 46.30 7.95 -39.69
C HIS A 545 46.38 7.71 -38.18
N ASN A 546 45.32 8.07 -37.44
CA ASN A 546 45.24 7.84 -36.00
C ASN A 546 45.20 6.34 -35.65
N ARG A 547 44.52 5.51 -36.44
CA ARG A 547 44.53 4.06 -36.28
C ARG A 547 45.92 3.48 -36.48
N ASP A 548 46.64 3.90 -37.53
CA ASP A 548 47.98 3.42 -37.82
C ASP A 548 48.99 3.87 -36.77
N TRP A 549 48.93 5.12 -36.33
CA TRP A 549 49.74 5.63 -35.23
C TRP A 549 49.49 4.85 -33.93
N THR A 550 48.20 4.63 -33.58
CA THR A 550 47.81 3.86 -32.39
C THR A 550 48.31 2.42 -32.48
N ARG A 551 48.19 1.79 -33.66
CA ARG A 551 48.68 0.43 -33.92
C ARG A 551 50.19 0.36 -33.78
N GLN A 552 50.94 1.34 -34.28
CA GLN A 552 52.39 1.41 -34.13
C GLN A 552 52.81 1.58 -32.66
N CYS A 553 52.12 2.47 -31.92
CA CYS A 553 52.35 2.63 -30.48
C CYS A 553 52.08 1.33 -29.71
N TYR A 554 51.01 0.61 -30.07
CA TYR A 554 50.67 -0.68 -29.48
C TYR A 554 51.74 -1.74 -29.78
N ILE A 555 52.15 -1.91 -31.04
CA ILE A 555 53.19 -2.88 -31.45
C ILE A 555 54.52 -2.60 -30.73
N LYS A 556 54.89 -1.32 -30.55
CA LYS A 556 56.11 -0.95 -29.81
C LYS A 556 56.04 -1.34 -28.33
N LYS A 557 54.87 -1.18 -27.68
CA LYS A 557 54.70 -1.38 -26.24
C LYS A 557 54.18 -2.76 -25.81
N ILE A 558 53.73 -3.61 -26.74
CA ILE A 558 53.05 -4.88 -26.40
C ILE A 558 53.92 -5.82 -25.57
N LYS A 559 55.21 -5.97 -25.93
CA LYS A 559 56.13 -6.87 -25.22
C LYS A 559 56.41 -6.39 -23.81
N GLU A 560 56.64 -5.09 -23.65
CA GLU A 560 56.87 -4.44 -22.35
C GLU A 560 55.62 -4.52 -21.46
N SER A 561 54.45 -4.19 -21.99
CA SER A 561 53.19 -4.27 -21.27
C SER A 561 52.84 -5.70 -20.84
N HIS A 562 53.11 -6.69 -21.70
CA HIS A 562 52.91 -8.10 -21.38
C HIS A 562 53.83 -8.56 -20.24
N GLN A 563 55.11 -8.19 -20.27
CA GLN A 563 56.06 -8.48 -19.20
C GLN A 563 55.65 -7.80 -17.89
N LEU A 564 55.21 -6.55 -17.92
CA LEU A 564 54.69 -5.85 -16.75
C LEU A 564 53.45 -6.54 -16.17
N MET A 565 52.53 -7.04 -17.01
CA MET A 565 51.37 -7.79 -16.55
C MET A 565 51.75 -9.12 -15.91
N LEU A 566 52.69 -9.87 -16.49
CA LEU A 566 53.19 -11.12 -15.90
C LEU A 566 53.87 -10.86 -14.55
N ASN A 567 54.73 -9.84 -14.47
CA ASN A 567 55.37 -9.44 -13.22
C ASN A 567 54.33 -9.00 -12.17
N ARG A 568 53.29 -8.28 -12.58
CA ARG A 568 52.19 -7.88 -11.70
C ARG A 568 51.38 -9.08 -11.22
N LYS A 569 51.13 -10.08 -12.07
CA LYS A 569 50.48 -11.32 -11.67
C LYS A 569 51.29 -12.02 -10.58
N ASN A 570 52.60 -12.19 -10.80
CA ASN A 570 53.50 -12.80 -9.82
C ASN A 570 53.49 -12.01 -8.50
N LEU A 571 53.54 -10.68 -8.56
CA LEU A 571 53.48 -9.82 -7.36
C LEU A 571 52.15 -9.94 -6.60
N ILE A 572 51.04 -10.13 -7.31
CA ILE A 572 49.72 -10.33 -6.69
C ILE A 572 49.65 -11.71 -6.04
N GLU A 573 50.18 -12.75 -6.69
CA GLU A 573 50.24 -14.11 -6.14
C GLU A 573 51.10 -14.16 -4.88
N THR A 574 52.31 -13.60 -4.90
CA THR A 574 53.17 -13.55 -3.70
C THR A 574 52.52 -12.79 -2.56
N ARG A 575 51.83 -11.68 -2.85
CA ARG A 575 51.12 -10.90 -1.83
C ARG A 575 49.90 -11.63 -1.27
N LYS A 576 49.18 -12.41 -2.09
CA LYS A 576 48.09 -13.28 -1.62
C LYS A 576 48.62 -14.37 -0.70
N GLU A 577 49.71 -15.04 -1.09
CA GLU A 577 50.37 -16.04 -0.25
C GLU A 577 50.84 -15.45 1.09
N GLU A 578 51.39 -14.24 1.09
CA GLU A 578 51.80 -13.53 2.32
C GLU A 578 50.59 -13.26 3.24
N ILE A 579 49.49 -12.77 2.68
CA ILE A 579 48.25 -12.50 3.43
C ILE A 579 47.67 -13.79 3.99
N GLU A 580 47.58 -14.85 3.18
CA GLU A 580 47.10 -16.16 3.62
C GLU A 580 48.00 -16.76 4.71
N ARG A 581 49.32 -16.58 4.63
CA ARG A 581 50.26 -17.01 5.68
C ARG A 581 50.03 -16.26 6.99
N VAL A 582 49.91 -14.93 6.94
CA VAL A 582 49.66 -14.09 8.13
C VAL A 582 48.31 -14.45 8.76
N GLU A 583 47.27 -14.66 7.94
CA GLU A 583 45.94 -15.03 8.41
C GLU A 583 45.91 -16.44 9.02
N ALA A 584 46.61 -17.39 8.41
CA ALA A 584 46.80 -18.73 8.97
C ALA A 584 47.60 -18.70 10.29
N GLU A 585 48.63 -17.85 10.40
CA GLU A 585 49.40 -17.68 11.63
C GLU A 585 48.55 -17.06 12.75
N ASN A 586 47.73 -16.04 12.42
CA ASN A 586 46.80 -15.43 13.36
C ASN A 586 45.73 -16.42 13.83
N GLN A 587 45.18 -17.23 12.92
CA GLN A 587 44.24 -18.29 13.28
C GLN A 587 44.89 -19.36 14.18
N ARG A 588 46.14 -19.75 13.91
CA ARG A 588 46.89 -20.67 14.78
C ARG A 588 47.10 -20.08 16.16
N LYS A 589 47.53 -18.82 16.27
CA LYS A 589 47.69 -18.12 17.56
C LYS A 589 46.37 -18.05 18.34
N LEU A 590 45.26 -17.75 17.67
CA LEU A 590 43.93 -17.72 18.29
C LEU A 590 43.50 -19.12 18.77
N ASN A 591 43.71 -20.15 17.94
CA ASN A 591 43.42 -21.53 18.31
C ASN A 591 44.30 -22.00 19.47
N ASP A 592 45.58 -21.67 19.50
CA ASP A 592 46.48 -22.00 20.61
C ASP A 592 46.08 -21.29 21.90
N GLN A 593 45.65 -20.02 21.83
CA GLN A 593 45.07 -19.33 22.99
C GLN A 593 43.80 -20.03 23.51
N MET A 594 42.91 -20.44 22.60
CA MET A 594 41.70 -21.20 22.95
C MET A 594 42.07 -22.57 23.55
N ARG A 595 43.07 -23.26 23.02
CA ARG A 595 43.57 -24.54 23.56
C ARG A 595 44.20 -24.37 24.93
N ILE A 596 45.00 -23.33 25.16
CA ILE A 596 45.57 -23.02 26.48
C ILE A 596 44.46 -22.70 27.49
N GLN A 597 43.41 -21.97 27.08
CA GLN A 597 42.25 -21.73 27.94
C GLN A 597 41.47 -23.02 28.23
N ASP A 598 41.26 -23.88 27.24
CA ASP A 598 40.57 -25.15 27.42
C ASP A 598 41.39 -26.14 28.26
N GLU A 599 42.72 -26.17 28.09
CA GLU A 599 43.63 -26.96 28.91
C GLU A 599 43.68 -26.47 30.34
N LYS A 600 43.64 -25.14 30.58
CA LYS A 600 43.44 -24.57 31.92
C LYS A 600 42.11 -25.00 32.53
N ARG A 601 40.99 -24.94 31.78
CA ARG A 601 39.68 -25.44 32.25
C ARG A 601 39.71 -26.93 32.55
N ARG A 602 40.34 -27.74 31.70
CA ARG A 602 40.50 -29.19 31.93
C ARG A 602 41.40 -29.48 33.12
N LEU A 603 42.45 -28.68 33.35
CA LEU A 603 43.30 -28.81 34.54
C LEU A 603 42.51 -28.44 35.81
N GLU A 604 41.67 -27.41 35.75
CA GLU A 604 40.74 -27.03 36.82
C GLU A 604 39.69 -28.11 37.08
N GLU A 605 39.07 -28.68 36.04
CA GLU A 605 38.13 -29.80 36.15
C GLU A 605 38.82 -31.09 36.61
N LYS A 606 40.03 -31.39 36.12
CA LYS A 606 40.83 -32.53 36.56
C LYS A 606 41.27 -32.36 38.01
N ASN A 607 41.60 -31.15 38.45
CA ASN A 607 41.86 -30.84 39.85
C ASN A 607 40.59 -30.93 40.70
N ARG A 608 39.41 -30.61 40.14
CA ARG A 608 38.11 -30.79 40.79
C ARG A 608 37.75 -32.28 40.91
N LEU A 609 37.97 -33.07 39.86
CA LEU A 609 37.79 -34.52 39.81
C LEU A 609 38.84 -35.26 40.65
N LEU A 610 40.09 -34.78 40.73
CA LEU A 610 41.10 -35.29 41.66
C LEU A 610 40.72 -34.98 43.09
N LYS A 611 40.13 -33.81 43.38
CA LYS A 611 39.55 -33.52 44.69
C LYS A 611 38.34 -34.40 44.99
N GLU A 612 37.48 -34.70 44.02
CA GLU A 612 36.35 -35.64 44.18
C GLU A 612 36.80 -37.10 44.30
N GLN A 613 37.80 -37.54 43.54
CA GLN A 613 38.41 -38.87 43.65
C GLN A 613 39.22 -39.01 44.93
N GLU A 614 39.94 -37.97 45.35
CA GLU A 614 40.52 -37.91 46.69
C GLU A 614 39.43 -37.93 47.75
N GLN A 615 38.26 -37.32 47.56
CA GLN A 615 37.15 -37.38 48.51
C GLN A 615 36.48 -38.76 48.54
N LEU A 616 36.37 -39.46 47.41
CA LEU A 616 35.84 -40.84 47.32
C LEU A 616 36.86 -41.87 47.83
N ALA A 617 38.15 -41.68 47.55
CA ALA A 617 39.25 -42.45 48.11
C ALA A 617 39.45 -42.14 49.59
N LYS A 618 39.27 -40.89 50.04
CA LYS A 618 39.21 -40.50 51.46
C LYS A 618 38.02 -41.14 52.13
N LYS A 619 36.82 -41.22 51.53
CA LYS A 619 35.68 -41.96 52.09
C LYS A 619 35.93 -43.46 52.23
N LYS A 620 36.51 -44.13 51.22
CA LYS A 620 36.90 -45.56 51.30
C LYS A 620 38.05 -45.79 52.30
N MET A 621 39.00 -44.87 52.37
CA MET A 621 40.07 -44.86 53.37
C MET A 621 39.58 -44.40 54.74
N GLU A 622 38.45 -43.70 54.86
CA GLU A 622 37.80 -43.22 56.10
C GLU A 622 36.96 -44.32 56.73
N GLU A 623 36.31 -45.20 55.97
CA GLU A 623 35.71 -46.43 56.52
C GLU A 623 36.81 -47.41 57.02
N GLN A 624 37.94 -47.50 56.30
CA GLN A 624 39.12 -48.27 56.75
C GLN A 624 39.88 -47.57 57.89
N LYS A 625 39.91 -46.23 57.91
CA LYS A 625 40.48 -45.42 58.99
C LYS A 625 39.55 -45.28 60.17
N GLU A 626 38.24 -45.42 60.12
CA GLU A 626 37.34 -45.38 61.28
C GLU A 626 37.60 -46.59 62.18
N GLN A 627 37.84 -47.76 61.58
CA GLN A 627 38.24 -48.98 62.29
C GLN A 627 39.67 -48.87 62.86
N GLN A 628 40.58 -48.14 62.19
CA GLN A 628 41.92 -47.82 62.72
C GLN A 628 41.95 -46.59 63.66
N GLN A 629 40.98 -45.68 63.59
CA GLN A 629 40.89 -44.43 64.34
C GLN A 629 40.33 -44.69 65.73
N LYS A 630 39.40 -45.63 65.94
CA LYS A 630 39.08 -46.12 67.29
C LYS A 630 40.31 -46.68 68.03
N LYS A 631 41.29 -47.22 67.29
CA LYS A 631 42.58 -47.72 67.82
C LYS A 631 43.66 -46.63 67.92
N MET A 632 43.68 -45.65 67.00
CA MET A 632 44.59 -44.50 67.04
C MET A 632 44.14 -43.39 67.98
N ILE A 633 42.86 -43.27 68.36
CA ILE A 633 42.37 -42.26 69.33
C ILE A 633 42.95 -42.52 70.72
N LYS A 634 43.11 -43.79 71.13
CA LYS A 634 43.88 -44.15 72.35
C LYS A 634 45.38 -43.81 72.26
N ALA A 635 45.96 -43.86 71.06
CA ALA A 635 47.37 -43.54 70.83
C ALA A 635 47.64 -42.03 70.61
N LYS A 636 46.62 -41.28 70.16
CA LYS A 636 46.71 -39.84 69.87
C LYS A 636 46.41 -38.96 71.09
N ILE A 637 45.71 -39.50 72.10
CA ILE A 637 45.63 -38.92 73.46
C ILE A 637 47.01 -38.91 74.15
N ASN A 638 47.89 -39.89 73.88
CA ASN A 638 49.26 -39.92 74.42
C ASN A 638 50.27 -39.08 73.62
N TYR A 639 49.97 -38.74 72.36
CA TYR A 639 50.84 -37.92 71.49
C TYR A 639 50.47 -36.43 71.49
N LEU A 640 49.24 -36.06 71.89
CA LEU A 640 48.82 -34.65 72.03
C LEU A 640 49.15 -34.02 73.40
N LYS A 641 49.65 -34.81 74.36
CA LYS A 641 50.28 -34.28 75.60
C LYS A 641 51.74 -33.82 75.40
N SER A 642 52.35 -34.07 74.24
CA SER A 642 53.79 -33.83 73.98
C SER A 642 54.07 -32.93 72.76
N SER A 643 53.07 -32.21 72.23
CA SER A 643 53.25 -31.27 71.12
C SER A 643 52.88 -29.83 71.51
N ASP A 644 53.84 -28.92 71.36
CA ASP A 644 53.80 -27.51 71.81
C ASP A 644 52.73 -26.63 71.12
N ALA A 645 52.08 -27.10 70.06
CA ALA A 645 50.95 -26.39 69.44
C ALA A 645 49.60 -26.69 70.14
N GLY A 646 49.48 -27.80 70.88
CA GLY A 646 48.28 -28.16 71.64
C GLY A 646 48.15 -27.39 72.97
N ASN A 647 49.27 -26.93 73.54
CA ASN A 647 49.32 -26.28 74.86
C ASN A 647 48.89 -24.79 74.84
N LYS A 648 48.66 -24.21 73.65
CA LYS A 648 48.22 -22.81 73.47
C LYS A 648 46.74 -22.65 73.11
N VAL A 649 46.06 -23.73 72.68
CA VAL A 649 44.62 -23.70 72.35
C VAL A 649 43.76 -24.23 73.50
N LEU A 650 44.35 -24.99 74.42
CA LEU A 650 43.69 -25.57 75.60
C LEU A 650 43.72 -24.70 76.88
N LYS A 651 44.15 -23.43 76.79
CA LYS A 651 44.16 -22.52 77.96
C LYS A 651 42.85 -21.81 78.26
N ASN A 652 41.86 -21.87 77.36
CA ASN A 652 40.63 -21.09 77.47
C ASN A 652 39.36 -21.92 77.66
N PHE A 653 39.47 -23.24 77.86
CA PHE A 653 38.31 -24.10 78.12
C PHE A 653 38.65 -25.15 79.18
N THR A 654 37.73 -25.34 80.14
CA THR A 654 37.89 -26.29 81.25
C THR A 654 37.48 -27.70 80.80
N GLU A 655 38.11 -28.72 81.38
CA GLU A 655 38.03 -30.14 81.00
C GLU A 655 36.61 -30.76 81.07
N LYS A 656 35.63 -30.07 81.68
CA LYS A 656 34.21 -30.49 81.72
C LYS A 656 33.30 -29.81 80.69
N GLU A 657 33.73 -28.72 80.05
CA GLU A 657 32.95 -28.04 79.00
C GLU A 657 33.30 -28.56 77.59
N LEU A 658 34.37 -29.33 77.47
CA LEU A 658 34.87 -29.87 76.21
C LEU A 658 34.27 -31.25 75.84
N GLU A 659 33.66 -31.95 76.80
CA GLU A 659 32.94 -33.21 76.56
C GLU A 659 31.45 -32.99 76.23
N GLU A 660 30.89 -31.78 76.38
CA GLU A 660 29.46 -31.45 76.16
C GLU A 660 29.18 -30.50 74.97
N MET A 661 30.17 -30.16 74.12
CA MET A 661 29.90 -29.30 72.96
C MET A 661 29.28 -30.06 71.79
N ASP A 662 27.96 -29.94 71.65
CA ASP A 662 27.14 -30.44 70.53
C ASP A 662 27.59 -29.87 69.17
N ASP A 663 27.55 -30.72 68.14
CA ASP A 663 27.84 -30.45 66.72
C ASP A 663 27.19 -29.15 66.17
N ILE A 664 26.09 -28.72 66.78
CA ILE A 664 25.33 -27.52 66.40
C ILE A 664 26.12 -26.22 66.65
N LYS A 665 26.94 -26.14 67.71
CA LYS A 665 27.79 -24.95 67.95
C LYS A 665 28.96 -24.87 66.97
N LEU A 666 29.46 -26.01 66.51
CA LEU A 666 30.54 -26.08 65.52
C LEU A 666 30.08 -25.60 64.14
N VAL A 667 28.88 -26.01 63.72
CA VAL A 667 28.27 -25.56 62.45
C VAL A 667 27.94 -24.07 62.49
N LYS A 668 27.51 -23.55 63.64
CA LYS A 668 27.20 -22.12 63.79
C LYS A 668 28.45 -21.25 63.68
N MET A 669 29.56 -21.65 64.32
CA MET A 669 30.84 -20.97 64.17
C MET A 669 31.42 -21.05 62.74
N GLN A 670 31.21 -22.17 62.03
CA GLN A 670 31.59 -22.26 60.61
C GLN A 670 30.77 -21.34 59.71
N CYS A 671 29.46 -21.18 59.99
CA CYS A 671 28.60 -20.29 59.21
C CYS A 671 28.98 -18.81 59.44
N ASP A 672 29.27 -18.44 60.69
CA ASP A 672 29.69 -17.09 61.05
C ASP A 672 31.06 -16.74 60.45
N GLU A 673 32.02 -17.67 60.46
CA GLU A 673 33.33 -17.46 59.82
C GLU A 673 33.21 -17.33 58.29
N LYS A 674 32.32 -18.11 57.68
CA LYS A 674 32.07 -18.03 56.23
C LYS A 674 31.39 -16.72 55.82
N ASN A 675 30.52 -16.17 56.67
CA ASN A 675 29.92 -14.86 56.45
C ASN A 675 30.96 -13.75 56.62
N ARG A 676 31.85 -13.86 57.60
CA ARG A 676 32.96 -12.92 57.79
C ARG A 676 33.91 -12.86 56.59
N ILE A 677 34.26 -14.02 56.01
CA ILE A 677 35.10 -14.06 54.79
C ILE A 677 34.40 -13.39 53.60
N LYS A 678 33.09 -13.57 53.44
CA LYS A 678 32.32 -12.87 52.40
C LYS A 678 32.32 -11.36 52.60
N GLU A 679 32.15 -10.90 53.83
CA GLU A 679 32.20 -9.46 54.14
C GLU A 679 33.59 -8.87 53.83
N GLU A 680 34.67 -9.60 54.14
CA GLU A 680 36.04 -9.18 53.78
C GLU A 680 36.30 -9.17 52.25
N GLU A 681 35.69 -10.08 51.49
CA GLU A 681 35.74 -10.08 50.03
C GLU A 681 34.95 -8.91 49.43
N GLU A 682 33.74 -8.63 49.94
CA GLU A 682 32.94 -7.48 49.53
C GLU A 682 33.63 -6.16 49.81
N GLU A 683 34.32 -6.01 50.94
CA GLU A 683 35.14 -4.83 51.22
C GLU A 683 36.32 -4.69 50.24
N LYS A 684 36.96 -5.79 49.84
CA LYS A 684 38.02 -5.76 48.82
C LYS A 684 37.45 -5.37 47.45
N PHE A 685 36.27 -5.87 47.08
CA PHE A 685 35.60 -5.47 45.85
C PHE A 685 35.23 -3.99 45.85
N LYS A 686 34.68 -3.46 46.95
CA LYS A 686 34.40 -2.01 47.10
C LYS A 686 35.66 -1.15 46.95
N LYS A 687 36.81 -1.59 47.48
CA LYS A 687 38.09 -0.88 47.30
C LYS A 687 38.60 -0.94 45.85
N LEU A 688 38.37 -2.05 45.15
CA LEU A 688 38.71 -2.17 43.72
C LEU A 688 37.80 -1.30 42.85
N GLU A 689 36.51 -1.26 43.15
CA GLU A 689 35.53 -0.40 42.46
C GLU A 689 35.92 1.07 42.59
N GLN A 690 36.28 1.52 43.80
CA GLN A 690 36.81 2.87 44.02
C GLN A 690 38.10 3.14 43.22
N LYS A 691 39.01 2.16 43.12
CA LYS A 691 40.23 2.32 42.30
C LYS A 691 39.92 2.44 40.81
N VAL A 692 38.95 1.68 40.29
CA VAL A 692 38.51 1.79 38.90
C VAL A 692 37.90 3.16 38.65
N ASP A 693 37.08 3.66 39.57
CA ASP A 693 36.43 4.96 39.45
C ASP A 693 37.45 6.12 39.50
N TYR A 694 38.46 6.03 40.39
CA TYR A 694 39.58 6.97 40.42
C TYR A 694 40.43 6.92 39.15
N PHE A 695 40.67 5.73 38.59
CA PHE A 695 41.40 5.57 37.34
C PHE A 695 40.66 6.18 36.15
N GLN A 696 39.34 5.94 36.05
CA GLN A 696 38.49 6.56 35.04
C GLN A 696 38.44 8.09 35.17
N ARG A 697 38.40 8.60 36.41
CA ARG A 697 38.49 10.04 36.66
C ARG A 697 39.84 10.62 36.22
N ALA A 698 40.95 9.94 36.49
CA ALA A 698 42.28 10.38 36.05
C ALA A 698 42.39 10.38 34.51
N LEU A 699 41.88 9.35 33.82
CA LEU A 699 41.82 9.32 32.37
C LEU A 699 41.01 10.51 31.80
N ARG A 700 39.84 10.79 32.35
CA ARG A 700 39.02 11.93 31.91
C ARG A 700 39.71 13.27 32.14
N LEU A 701 40.43 13.43 33.25
CA LEU A 701 41.20 14.65 33.52
C LEU A 701 42.32 14.89 32.50
N GLU A 702 42.95 13.82 31.99
CA GLU A 702 43.93 13.87 30.90
C GLU A 702 43.30 14.07 29.51
N GLU A 703 42.07 13.58 29.30
CA GLU A 703 41.35 13.73 28.03
C GLU A 703 40.79 15.14 27.81
N ILE A 704 40.27 15.79 28.85
CA ILE A 704 39.63 17.12 28.75
C ILE A 704 40.54 18.17 28.04
N PRO A 705 41.84 18.32 28.38
CA PRO A 705 42.72 19.25 27.69
C PRO A 705 42.86 18.96 26.19
N ARG A 706 42.96 17.68 25.80
CA ARG A 706 43.08 17.28 24.39
C ARG A 706 41.80 17.56 23.62
N ILE A 707 40.65 17.29 24.22
CA ILE A 707 39.34 17.59 23.63
C ILE A 707 39.20 19.09 23.41
N ASN A 708 39.57 19.91 24.40
CA ASN A 708 39.53 21.36 24.29
C ASN A 708 40.46 21.87 23.17
N GLN A 709 41.67 21.30 23.04
CA GLN A 709 42.61 21.65 21.97
C GLN A 709 42.02 21.35 20.58
N VAL A 710 41.44 20.16 20.40
CA VAL A 710 40.78 19.78 19.14
C VAL A 710 39.58 20.67 18.83
N GLN A 711 38.79 21.03 19.84
CA GLN A 711 37.68 21.98 19.68
C GLN A 711 38.16 23.37 19.26
N LEU A 712 39.28 23.84 19.82
CA LEU A 712 39.86 25.15 19.51
C LEU A 712 40.39 25.19 18.07
N GLU A 713 41.07 24.12 17.62
CA GLU A 713 41.49 23.97 16.22
C GLU A 713 40.30 23.95 15.25
N PHE A 714 39.22 23.26 15.64
CA PHE A 714 37.99 23.23 14.84
C PHE A 714 37.37 24.63 14.74
N TYR A 715 37.31 25.37 15.85
CA TYR A 715 36.79 26.73 15.88
C TYR A 715 37.62 27.68 15.02
N GLU A 716 38.96 27.61 15.07
CA GLU A 716 39.83 28.41 14.22
C GLU A 716 39.66 28.10 12.72
N LYS A 717 39.56 26.82 12.36
CA LYS A 717 39.30 26.41 10.96
C LYS A 717 37.93 26.90 10.49
N ALA A 718 36.90 26.75 11.33
CA ALA A 718 35.56 27.22 11.03
C ALA A 718 35.51 28.74 10.84
N LYS A 719 36.20 29.51 11.71
CA LYS A 719 36.31 30.96 11.60
C LYS A 719 37.01 31.38 10.30
N LYS A 720 38.15 30.76 9.95
CA LYS A 720 38.86 31.02 8.68
C LYS A 720 37.98 30.73 7.46
N MET A 721 37.23 29.64 7.47
CA MET A 721 36.28 29.34 6.37
C MET A 721 35.13 30.34 6.30
N PHE A 722 34.60 30.76 7.45
CA PHE A 722 33.54 31.76 7.52
C PHE A 722 34.02 33.11 6.97
N ASP A 723 35.20 33.57 7.41
CA ASP A 723 35.80 34.83 6.96
C ASP A 723 36.07 34.82 5.44
N ALA A 724 36.59 33.70 4.90
CA ALA A 724 36.81 33.54 3.45
C ALA A 724 35.49 33.55 2.66
N LYS A 725 34.42 32.96 3.19
CA LYS A 725 33.09 32.96 2.56
C LYS A 725 32.46 34.36 2.59
N GLU A 726 32.61 35.08 3.70
CA GLU A 726 32.16 36.47 3.86
C GLU A 726 32.91 37.43 2.94
N GLU A 727 34.22 37.23 2.76
CA GLU A 727 35.02 38.00 1.81
C GLU A 727 34.58 37.76 0.37
N LYS A 728 34.38 36.49 -0.02
CA LYS A 728 33.85 36.16 -1.34
C LYS A 728 32.48 36.79 -1.58
N ARG A 729 31.55 36.68 -0.62
CA ARG A 729 30.21 37.30 -0.72
C ARG A 729 30.29 38.81 -0.90
N ARG A 730 31.19 39.49 -0.17
CA ARG A 730 31.42 40.94 -0.32
C ARG A 730 31.97 41.29 -1.70
N ASN A 731 32.90 40.50 -2.24
CA ASN A 731 33.45 40.73 -3.56
C ASN A 731 32.41 40.52 -4.66
N ASP A 732 31.67 39.40 -4.62
CA ASP A 732 30.58 39.12 -5.56
C ASP A 732 29.52 40.24 -5.53
N SER A 733 29.16 40.73 -4.34
CA SER A 733 28.23 41.86 -4.18
C SER A 733 28.77 43.17 -4.76
N ARG A 734 30.08 43.44 -4.64
CA ARG A 734 30.72 44.62 -5.24
C ARG A 734 30.75 44.53 -6.75
N GLU A 735 31.11 43.38 -7.31
CA GLU A 735 31.09 43.14 -8.75
C GLU A 735 29.69 43.30 -9.33
N LEU A 736 28.68 42.71 -8.68
CA LEU A 736 27.29 42.83 -9.09
C LEU A 736 26.82 44.29 -9.02
N HIS A 737 27.21 45.03 -7.98
CA HIS A 737 26.89 46.45 -7.87
C HIS A 737 27.53 47.28 -9.00
N LEU A 738 28.79 46.99 -9.33
CA LEU A 738 29.49 47.64 -10.46
C LEU A 738 28.81 47.33 -11.80
N MET A 739 28.36 46.09 -12.02
CA MET A 739 27.59 45.74 -13.22
C MET A 739 26.26 46.50 -13.27
N ARG A 740 25.52 46.55 -12.16
CA ARG A 740 24.26 47.31 -12.08
C ARG A 740 24.44 48.80 -12.31
N LEU A 741 25.55 49.39 -11.88
CA LEU A 741 25.86 50.79 -12.18
C LEU A 741 26.09 51.01 -13.68
N LYS A 742 26.81 50.10 -14.35
CA LYS A 742 26.98 50.15 -15.81
C LYS A 742 25.65 49.99 -16.54
N ASP A 743 24.81 49.06 -16.10
CA ASP A 743 23.47 48.86 -16.67
C ASP A 743 22.59 50.10 -16.45
N LYS A 744 22.68 50.75 -15.28
CA LYS A 744 22.00 52.01 -15.00
C LYS A 744 22.47 53.12 -15.94
N GLU A 745 23.77 53.27 -16.16
CA GLU A 745 24.32 54.26 -17.13
C GLU A 745 23.87 53.99 -18.57
N LEU A 746 23.67 52.72 -18.95
CA LEU A 746 23.09 52.35 -20.24
C LEU A 746 21.60 52.72 -20.31
N CYS A 747 20.83 52.45 -19.25
CA CYS A 747 19.41 52.77 -19.20
C CYS A 747 19.14 54.29 -19.20
N LEU A 748 19.94 55.07 -18.46
CA LEU A 748 19.84 56.53 -18.42
C LEU A 748 20.04 57.17 -19.80
N ARG A 749 20.83 56.54 -20.68
CA ARG A 749 21.00 57.03 -22.07
C ARG A 749 19.73 56.91 -22.91
N ILE A 750 18.84 55.97 -22.59
CA ILE A 750 17.63 55.66 -23.35
C ILE A 750 16.38 56.30 -22.69
N GLU A 751 16.52 56.84 -21.48
CA GLU A 751 15.43 57.46 -20.71
C GLU A 751 14.72 58.57 -21.49
N SER A 752 15.47 59.44 -22.17
CA SER A 752 14.89 60.50 -23.02
C SER A 752 14.08 59.95 -24.18
N ASP A 753 14.53 58.86 -24.79
CA ASP A 753 13.85 58.24 -25.93
C ASP A 753 12.57 57.52 -25.47
N ILE A 754 12.62 56.88 -24.30
CA ILE A 754 11.46 56.26 -23.67
C ILE A 754 10.41 57.32 -23.29
N GLU A 755 10.83 58.43 -22.69
CA GLU A 755 9.90 59.53 -22.37
C GLU A 755 9.25 60.10 -23.63
N ASN A 756 10.02 60.31 -24.70
CA ASN A 756 9.48 60.78 -25.98
C ASN A 756 8.50 59.77 -26.58
N TYR A 757 8.82 58.48 -26.50
CA TYR A 757 7.93 57.42 -26.98
C TYR A 757 6.64 57.34 -26.16
N ILE A 758 6.71 57.41 -24.83
CA ILE A 758 5.52 57.45 -23.95
C ILE A 758 4.67 58.68 -24.27
N ARG A 759 5.27 59.86 -24.48
CA ARG A 759 4.54 61.06 -24.91
C ARG A 759 3.84 60.85 -26.25
N SER A 760 4.49 60.18 -27.22
CA SER A 760 3.86 59.87 -28.51
C SER A 760 2.65 58.94 -28.38
N ILE A 761 2.75 57.89 -27.55
CA ILE A 761 1.62 56.97 -27.28
C ILE A 761 0.48 57.70 -26.57
N ASN A 762 0.81 58.53 -25.58
CA ASN A 762 -0.21 59.29 -24.86
C ASN A 762 -0.92 60.27 -25.79
N HIS A 763 -0.19 60.94 -26.67
CA HIS A 763 -0.78 61.83 -27.68
C HIS A 763 -1.68 61.07 -28.66
N GLU A 764 -1.25 59.91 -29.19
CA GLU A 764 -2.10 59.06 -30.05
C GLU A 764 -3.35 58.56 -29.32
N SER A 765 -3.22 58.26 -28.02
CA SER A 765 -4.33 57.83 -27.16
C SER A 765 -5.31 58.97 -26.88
N GLU A 766 -4.81 60.18 -26.62
CA GLU A 766 -5.61 61.39 -26.45
C GLU A 766 -6.36 61.74 -27.74
N GLU A 767 -5.70 61.71 -28.89
CA GLU A 767 -6.35 61.97 -30.19
C GLU A 767 -7.43 60.93 -30.51
N SER A 768 -7.16 59.65 -30.19
CA SER A 768 -8.15 58.58 -30.35
C SER A 768 -9.34 58.77 -29.41
N TYR A 769 -9.08 59.18 -28.16
CA TYR A 769 -10.12 59.47 -27.16
C TYR A 769 -10.97 60.67 -27.56
N GLU A 770 -10.38 61.75 -28.07
CA GLU A 770 -11.10 62.93 -28.56
C GLU A 770 -12.02 62.59 -29.75
N LYS A 771 -11.54 61.75 -30.70
CA LYS A 771 -12.40 61.26 -31.80
C LYS A 771 -13.59 60.46 -31.28
N LEU A 772 -13.35 59.55 -30.33
CA LEU A 772 -14.41 58.76 -29.68
C LEU A 772 -15.39 59.63 -28.89
N LEU A 773 -14.91 60.69 -28.24
CA LEU A 773 -15.73 61.64 -27.50
C LEU A 773 -16.63 62.44 -28.45
N ASN A 774 -16.07 62.97 -29.54
CA ASN A 774 -16.84 63.69 -30.56
C ASN A 774 -17.92 62.81 -31.20
N GLU A 775 -17.59 61.57 -31.57
CA GLU A 775 -18.58 60.62 -32.10
C GLU A 775 -19.70 60.30 -31.10
N TRP A 776 -19.37 60.26 -29.80
CA TRP A 776 -20.34 60.03 -28.74
C TRP A 776 -21.24 61.25 -28.52
N GLU A 777 -20.68 62.46 -28.58
CA GLU A 777 -21.42 63.72 -28.51
C GLU A 777 -22.38 63.87 -29.68
N GLU A 778 -21.94 63.63 -30.92
CA GLU A 778 -22.80 63.63 -32.11
C GLU A 778 -23.95 62.62 -31.98
N ARG A 779 -23.65 61.39 -31.55
CA ARG A 779 -24.69 60.37 -31.29
C ARG A 779 -25.70 60.81 -30.24
N ASN A 780 -25.26 61.54 -29.22
CA ASN A 780 -26.17 62.05 -28.18
C ASN A 780 -27.00 63.24 -28.67
N GLU A 781 -26.44 64.11 -29.48
CA GLU A 781 -27.19 65.20 -30.11
C GLU A 781 -28.26 64.67 -31.08
N GLU A 782 -27.92 63.65 -31.87
CA GLU A 782 -28.87 63.00 -32.78
C GLU A 782 -29.99 62.31 -32.00
N LYS A 783 -29.67 61.62 -30.89
CA LYS A 783 -30.69 61.07 -29.98
C LYS A 783 -31.59 62.16 -29.38
N LYS A 784 -31.03 63.29 -28.97
CA LYS A 784 -31.80 64.44 -28.46
C LYS A 784 -32.68 65.05 -29.56
N ARG A 785 -32.20 65.11 -30.81
CA ARG A 785 -33.00 65.56 -31.97
C ARG A 785 -34.18 64.63 -32.23
N VAL A 786 -33.94 63.32 -32.34
CA VAL A 786 -35.01 62.33 -32.54
C VAL A 786 -36.03 62.38 -31.40
N TYR A 787 -35.59 62.55 -30.16
CA TYR A 787 -36.50 62.72 -29.02
C TYR A 787 -37.35 64.00 -29.13
N ARG A 788 -36.76 65.13 -29.53
CA ARG A 788 -37.50 66.39 -29.77
C ARG A 788 -38.51 66.24 -30.90
N GLU A 789 -38.14 65.60 -32.00
CA GLU A 789 -39.02 65.35 -33.16
C GLU A 789 -40.21 64.43 -32.77
N LYS A 790 -39.95 63.35 -32.02
CA LYS A 790 -41.02 62.49 -31.47
C LYS A 790 -41.94 63.25 -30.52
N ARG A 791 -41.38 64.05 -29.61
CA ARG A 791 -42.18 64.83 -28.66
C ARG A 791 -43.06 65.88 -29.35
N MET A 792 -42.57 66.49 -30.42
CA MET A 792 -43.34 67.43 -31.24
C MET A 792 -44.46 66.72 -32.01
N ALA A 793 -44.21 65.50 -32.50
CA ALA A 793 -45.24 64.69 -33.17
C ALA A 793 -46.36 64.27 -32.19
N GLU A 794 -46.00 63.81 -30.97
CA GLU A 794 -46.95 63.48 -29.91
C GLU A 794 -47.85 64.69 -29.56
N LEU A 795 -47.26 65.87 -29.36
CA LEU A 795 -48.03 67.10 -29.08
C LEU A 795 -48.97 67.50 -30.23
N LEU A 796 -48.59 67.22 -31.48
CA LEU A 796 -49.43 67.49 -32.64
C LEU A 796 -50.62 66.52 -32.71
N GLU A 797 -50.41 65.28 -32.28
CA GLU A 797 -51.40 64.21 -32.25
C GLU A 797 -52.38 64.39 -31.08
N GLU A 798 -51.89 64.80 -29.91
CA GLU A 798 -52.72 65.23 -28.77
C GLU A 798 -53.64 66.40 -29.18
N LYS A 799 -53.12 67.42 -29.87
CA LYS A 799 -53.95 68.53 -30.38
C LYS A 799 -55.03 68.06 -31.35
N LYS A 800 -54.72 67.12 -32.24
CA LYS A 800 -55.73 66.57 -33.16
C LYS A 800 -56.83 65.80 -32.41
N GLN A 801 -56.46 65.04 -31.38
CA GLN A 801 -57.43 64.34 -30.53
C GLN A 801 -58.29 65.32 -29.73
N GLU A 802 -57.71 66.40 -29.19
CA GLU A 802 -58.48 67.47 -28.54
C GLU A 802 -59.46 68.15 -29.50
N ASP A 803 -59.04 68.47 -30.73
CA ASP A 803 -59.89 69.06 -31.75
C ASP A 803 -61.04 68.09 -32.18
N GLU A 804 -60.79 66.78 -32.23
CA GLU A 804 -61.81 65.77 -32.49
C GLU A 804 -62.81 65.63 -31.33
N ILE A 805 -62.35 65.69 -30.08
CA ILE A 805 -63.21 65.69 -28.88
C ILE A 805 -64.08 66.94 -28.84
N ILE A 806 -63.53 68.11 -29.19
CA ILE A 806 -64.30 69.36 -29.27
C ILE A 806 -65.39 69.23 -30.35
N LYS A 807 -65.05 68.72 -31.54
CA LYS A 807 -66.05 68.49 -32.61
C LYS A 807 -67.13 67.48 -32.20
N GLN A 808 -66.78 66.43 -31.46
CA GLN A 808 -67.76 65.47 -30.94
C GLN A 808 -68.70 66.13 -29.91
N LYS A 809 -68.16 66.94 -28.99
CA LYS A 809 -68.99 67.71 -28.04
C LYS A 809 -69.91 68.71 -28.74
N GLU A 810 -69.42 69.42 -29.75
CA GLU A 810 -70.26 70.33 -30.55
C GLU A 810 -71.37 69.56 -31.29
N TRP A 811 -71.09 68.37 -31.82
CA TRP A 811 -72.09 67.52 -32.46
C TRP A 811 -73.12 66.96 -31.46
N GLU A 812 -72.69 66.59 -30.25
CA GLU A 812 -73.58 66.16 -29.17
C GLU A 812 -74.46 67.30 -28.65
N GLU A 813 -73.91 68.51 -28.45
CA GLU A 813 -74.68 69.70 -28.08
C GLU A 813 -75.70 70.10 -29.16
N GLU A 814 -75.33 70.04 -30.44
CA GLU A 814 -76.24 70.30 -31.55
C GLU A 814 -77.37 69.25 -31.60
N ASN A 815 -77.06 67.98 -31.37
CA ASN A 815 -78.06 66.92 -31.26
C ASN A 815 -78.97 67.03 -30.03
N GLU A 816 -78.45 67.50 -28.89
CA GLU A 816 -79.27 67.81 -27.72
C GLU A 816 -80.18 69.02 -27.96
N ARG A 817 -79.70 70.06 -28.67
CA ARG A 817 -80.54 71.19 -29.10
C ARG A 817 -81.66 70.75 -30.04
N ILE A 818 -81.38 69.82 -30.95
CA ILE A 818 -82.39 69.24 -31.87
C ILE A 818 -83.39 68.34 -31.11
N LYS A 819 -82.94 67.56 -30.11
CA LYS A 819 -83.84 66.75 -29.26
C LYS A 819 -84.71 67.60 -28.33
N LYS A 820 -84.20 68.72 -27.80
CA LYS A 820 -84.99 69.68 -26.99
C LYS A 820 -85.99 70.49 -27.83
N LYS A 821 -85.80 70.63 -29.14
CA LYS A 821 -86.79 71.23 -30.07
C LYS A 821 -87.85 70.24 -30.60
N LYS A 822 -87.77 68.95 -30.23
CA LYS A 822 -88.73 67.89 -30.60
C LYS A 822 -89.55 67.33 -29.43
N LYS A 823 -89.48 67.98 -28.26
CA LYS A 823 -90.48 67.92 -27.17
C LYS A 823 -91.15 69.27 -27.10
#